data_AF-A0A366ZKC7-F1
#
_entry.id   AF-A0A366ZKC7-F1
#
_cell.length_a   1.000
_cell.length_b   1.000
_cell.length_c   1.000
_cell.angle_alpha   90.00
_cell.angle_beta   90.00
_cell.angle_gamma   90.00
#
_symmetry.space_group_name_H-M   'P 1'
#
loop_
_entity.id
_entity.type
_entity.pdbx_description
1 polymer ?
#
loop_
_entity_poly.entity_id
_entity_poly.type
_entity_poly.pdbx_seq_one_letter_code
_entity_poly.pdbx_strand_id
1 'polypeptide(L)'
;MTAEAGWDPCGQTDGERDGAPRASPPVLDTDRDGGHSALVPPGALHQRVTAALASWRLDDAEELLADVGTDPSPHVAPAPRDGAADDAPAGSPPVDPAPVDLGRAWADTLRAELLVRRLRQAGFTLLGDPVGLPHGTGSPPALDLHAGLAELIDGAQDGGARTEPASRAALAIALVRSAKAAFEATDDELQRAAGLARHARIELLSRRIDAAMDEAVEAASLLDPELPPSALLVETLTALAGVLADLELMPLALDYQRRAHQAAVAAAASGALGRRGDGHPDGGPDVLVARAATRLGELCAELGEALLDDGVPESAQPHFAEARALAEQALALLPPEAADPVVSAQVVHGWALVGLGEHAAAAGPLRAAVRTTTAAGDRALLATALLALGRALRRQGDGRGADEQLARALATATEHGLPRLRRAALRELCTLHAELDDAGRALPYLQAYLADELDRVDERRTRWVELFGRRKSLLETERAAGQLRRQAYEDPLTGLPNRRYAEATLDCLLSSGSAPALAVVDVDRFKQVNDTAGHPTGDAVLRTVAELLCAGVRDTDEVCRWAGDEFVVLLPDTTAEQAERALERTRRAVAEHDWAGLGVDLPVTISVGVASATRGDDRRTLFAAADGVLYDAKRSGRDRVVRLSTVTQTRAGDGPLDALFGPPGRAATAVTDGSGGEDTARAVPRDDASAAPRVPAVQPSPLDDPAGAPGGFASLLVEPVDPPLGLGTSGEPALGPVPATARPAGSGGVGTAPAAPLRDGPAEPEVVWGTGRSTEQVLALVRTARREFPDRPAVVVRASAETLVALASEHDAYTTVDAAAMSAAVGPLPEPAGRIGVLRGVGGDRSVAAEAAFAARVTGTEVVRVDDVSGGRRTGAPELPGDVDCLVVVAGTDASLAGLVGVLTDVPVVAVPTSTGQPGSFGGFGALLTVLNSASPGVVVSNIDDGHAAGVFAARIARRSRRG
;
A
#
# COMPACT_ATOMS: atom_id res chain seq x y z
N MET A 1 30.32 -25.02 66.83
CA MET A 1 31.37 -25.43 65.86
C MET A 1 31.04 -24.69 64.57
N THR A 2 31.40 -23.40 64.42
CA THR A 2 32.65 -22.86 63.80
C THR A 2 32.89 -23.47 62.40
N ALA A 3 33.06 -22.75 61.28
CA ALA A 3 33.51 -21.39 60.93
C ALA A 3 33.04 -21.10 59.47
N GLU A 4 32.59 -19.92 59.03
CA GLU A 4 33.25 -18.61 58.72
C GLU A 4 33.92 -18.47 57.32
N ALA A 5 33.66 -17.30 56.68
CA ALA A 5 34.33 -16.59 55.56
C ALA A 5 34.13 -17.11 54.10
N GLY A 6 34.01 -16.28 53.05
CA GLY A 6 34.11 -14.83 52.84
C GLY A 6 34.18 -14.51 51.32
N TRP A 7 33.71 -13.32 50.94
CA TRP A 7 33.58 -12.69 49.60
C TRP A 7 34.91 -12.46 48.81
N ASP A 8 34.76 -12.41 47.46
CA ASP A 8 35.40 -11.63 46.34
C ASP A 8 36.80 -10.96 46.51
N PRO A 9 37.64 -10.70 45.45
CA PRO A 9 37.23 -10.14 44.13
C PRO A 9 38.13 -10.41 42.86
N CYS A 10 37.63 -9.96 41.69
CA CYS A 10 38.29 -9.40 40.48
C CYS A 10 39.63 -9.95 39.91
N GLY A 11 39.65 -10.17 38.58
CA GLY A 11 40.86 -10.27 37.75
C GLY A 11 40.60 -9.97 36.26
N GLN A 12 41.30 -8.97 35.73
CA GLN A 12 41.36 -8.48 34.33
C GLN A 12 41.80 -9.54 33.31
N THR A 13 41.42 -9.39 32.02
CA THR A 13 42.34 -9.09 30.87
C THR A 13 41.64 -9.15 29.51
N ASP A 14 42.09 -8.24 28.64
CA ASP A 14 41.68 -7.96 27.26
C ASP A 14 42.00 -9.06 26.22
N GLY A 15 41.34 -9.00 25.05
CA GLY A 15 41.77 -9.75 23.86
C GLY A 15 40.81 -9.76 22.64
N GLU A 16 40.70 -8.63 21.94
CA GLU A 16 40.66 -8.43 20.47
C GLU A 16 39.74 -9.21 19.47
N ARG A 17 39.14 -8.38 18.57
CA ARG A 17 38.63 -8.61 17.17
C ARG A 17 37.22 -9.21 17.04
N ASP A 18 36.31 -8.75 16.17
CA ASP A 18 36.43 -8.02 14.90
C ASP A 18 35.08 -7.34 14.53
N GLY A 19 35.14 -6.38 13.58
CA GLY A 19 34.11 -5.39 13.26
C GLY A 19 32.70 -5.87 12.86
N ALA A 20 31.70 -5.08 13.28
CA ALA A 20 30.32 -5.06 12.79
C ALA A 20 29.83 -3.60 12.73
N PRO A 21 28.90 -3.25 11.82
CA PRO A 21 28.35 -1.89 11.74
C PRO A 21 27.67 -1.53 13.06
N ARG A 22 27.84 -0.29 13.53
CA ARG A 22 27.27 0.22 14.78
C ARG A 22 25.76 -0.05 14.82
N ALA A 23 25.36 -1.06 15.58
CA ALA A 23 23.97 -1.29 15.95
C ALA A 23 23.52 -0.13 16.87
N SER A 24 22.31 0.35 16.66
CA SER A 24 21.56 1.16 17.63
C SER A 24 21.63 0.49 19.02
N PRO A 25 21.59 1.26 20.13
CA PRO A 25 21.68 0.70 21.47
C PRO A 25 20.65 -0.44 21.65
N PRO A 26 21.02 -1.53 22.35
CA PRO A 26 20.16 -2.70 22.48
C PRO A 26 18.83 -2.28 23.09
N VAL A 27 17.75 -2.54 22.37
CA VAL A 27 16.39 -2.43 22.86
C VAL A 27 16.28 -3.39 24.05
N LEU A 28 16.14 -2.83 25.25
CA LEU A 28 16.05 -3.45 26.58
C LEU A 28 15.93 -4.99 26.59
N ASP A 29 17.07 -5.67 26.58
CA ASP A 29 17.23 -6.99 27.21
C ASP A 29 17.52 -6.69 28.69
N THR A 30 16.51 -6.77 29.56
CA THR A 30 16.73 -6.52 30.99
C THR A 30 17.41 -7.72 31.63
N ASP A 31 18.73 -7.63 31.77
CA ASP A 31 19.50 -8.41 32.73
C ASP A 31 19.19 -7.93 34.16
N ARG A 32 18.45 -8.76 34.91
CA ARG A 32 18.62 -9.02 36.35
C ARG A 32 17.59 -10.04 36.81
N ASP A 33 18.07 -11.25 37.07
CA ASP A 33 17.45 -12.34 37.82
C ASP A 33 16.09 -12.88 37.30
N GLY A 34 16.16 -13.88 36.41
CA GLY A 34 15.02 -14.71 35.99
C GLY A 34 14.33 -14.22 34.71
N GLY A 35 15.00 -14.34 33.57
CA GLY A 35 14.70 -13.64 32.32
C GLY A 35 13.31 -13.89 31.70
N HIS A 36 12.49 -12.83 31.67
CA HIS A 36 11.41 -12.69 30.69
C HIS A 36 11.97 -12.00 29.44
N SER A 37 11.93 -12.70 28.30
CA SER A 37 12.37 -12.17 27.01
C SER A 37 11.48 -10.99 26.55
N ALA A 38 12.11 -9.94 26.03
CA ALA A 38 11.47 -8.66 25.64
C ALA A 38 10.26 -8.81 24.70
N LEU A 39 9.39 -7.79 24.68
CA LEU A 39 8.22 -7.76 23.78
C LEU A 39 8.54 -7.44 22.32
N VAL A 40 9.84 -7.24 22.03
CA VAL A 40 10.41 -6.99 20.72
C VAL A 40 10.78 -8.34 20.11
N PRO A 41 10.43 -8.62 18.86
CA PRO A 41 10.89 -9.82 18.19
C PRO A 41 12.42 -9.80 18.01
N PRO A 42 13.10 -10.94 18.17
CA PRO A 42 12.56 -12.30 18.27
C PRO A 42 12.31 -12.80 19.71
N GLY A 43 11.81 -11.94 20.62
CA GLY A 43 11.60 -12.30 22.03
C GLY A 43 10.52 -13.37 22.27
N ALA A 44 10.72 -14.21 23.30
CA ALA A 44 9.81 -15.31 23.63
C ALA A 44 8.41 -14.81 24.05
N LEU A 45 8.32 -13.69 24.77
CA LEU A 45 7.03 -13.09 25.13
C LEU A 45 6.27 -12.61 23.89
N HIS A 46 6.97 -11.94 22.96
CA HIS A 46 6.42 -11.53 21.67
C HIS A 46 5.83 -12.73 20.89
N GLN A 47 6.56 -13.85 20.83
CA GLN A 47 6.12 -15.07 20.17
C GLN A 47 4.88 -15.68 20.82
N ARG A 48 4.83 -15.72 22.16
CA ARG A 48 3.67 -16.23 22.92
C ARG A 48 2.43 -15.39 22.68
N VAL A 49 2.54 -14.07 22.75
CA VAL A 49 1.41 -13.15 22.47
C VAL A 49 0.95 -13.31 21.03
N THR A 50 1.88 -13.35 20.06
CA THR A 50 1.54 -13.54 18.64
C THR A 50 0.83 -14.89 18.41
N ALA A 51 1.27 -15.96 19.06
CA ALA A 51 0.63 -17.27 18.98
C ALA A 51 -0.78 -17.28 19.61
N ALA A 52 -0.95 -16.64 20.78
CA ALA A 52 -2.25 -16.50 21.44
C ALA A 52 -3.24 -15.70 20.57
N LEU A 53 -2.79 -14.59 19.98
CA LEU A 53 -3.59 -13.81 19.03
C LEU A 53 -3.95 -14.64 17.80
N ALA A 54 -3.00 -15.32 17.17
CA ALA A 54 -3.25 -16.16 16.00
C ALA A 54 -4.27 -17.29 16.27
N SER A 55 -4.23 -17.88 17.46
CA SER A 55 -5.15 -18.96 17.90
C SER A 55 -6.46 -18.46 18.51
N TRP A 56 -6.70 -17.14 18.53
CA TRP A 56 -7.87 -16.51 19.16
C TRP A 56 -8.03 -16.77 20.67
N ARG A 57 -6.93 -17.09 21.36
CA ARG A 57 -6.87 -17.17 22.82
C ARG A 57 -6.65 -15.78 23.40
N LEU A 58 -7.69 -14.95 23.31
CA LEU A 58 -7.61 -13.52 23.63
C LEU A 58 -7.39 -13.27 25.13
N ASP A 59 -7.93 -14.13 26.00
CA ASP A 59 -7.71 -14.04 27.44
C ASP A 59 -6.23 -14.30 27.79
N ASP A 60 -5.61 -15.36 27.21
CA ASP A 60 -4.17 -15.63 27.35
C ASP A 60 -3.33 -14.45 26.83
N ALA A 61 -3.69 -13.87 25.67
CA ALA A 61 -2.98 -12.73 25.10
C ALA A 61 -3.07 -11.49 26.00
N GLU A 62 -4.23 -11.26 26.63
CA GLU A 62 -4.46 -10.17 27.57
C GLU A 62 -3.65 -10.34 28.86
N GLU A 63 -3.63 -11.56 29.42
CA GLU A 63 -2.81 -11.90 30.59
C GLU A 63 -1.32 -11.71 30.30
N LEU A 64 -0.84 -12.15 29.14
CA LEU A 64 0.55 -11.97 28.71
C LEU A 64 0.95 -10.51 28.50
N LEU A 65 -0.02 -9.64 28.18
CA LEU A 65 0.20 -8.21 27.93
C LEU A 65 -0.05 -7.33 29.17
N ALA A 66 -0.62 -7.88 30.25
CA ALA A 66 -1.05 -7.12 31.43
C ALA A 66 0.11 -6.39 32.14
N ASP A 67 1.28 -7.03 32.24
CA ASP A 67 2.45 -6.50 32.97
C ASP A 67 3.44 -5.75 32.07
N VAL A 68 3.13 -5.62 30.78
CA VAL A 68 3.99 -4.97 29.80
C VAL A 68 3.75 -3.47 29.87
N GLY A 69 4.78 -2.65 30.14
CA GLY A 69 4.79 -1.20 29.90
C GLY A 69 3.62 -0.41 30.49
N THR A 70 3.35 -0.54 31.80
CA THR A 70 2.29 0.16 32.56
C THR A 70 2.53 1.67 32.76
N ASP A 71 3.21 2.35 31.82
CA ASP A 71 3.24 3.82 31.77
C ASP A 71 2.13 4.32 30.85
N PRO A 72 1.34 5.34 31.28
CA PRO A 72 0.15 5.74 30.56
C PRO A 72 0.47 6.21 29.13
N SER A 73 -0.49 5.94 28.24
CA SER A 73 -0.53 6.45 26.87
C SER A 73 -0.27 7.97 26.84
N PRO A 74 0.55 8.49 25.92
CA PRO A 74 0.84 9.94 25.79
C PRO A 74 -0.38 10.77 25.36
N HIS A 75 -1.58 10.16 25.31
CA HIS A 75 -2.85 10.85 25.07
C HIS A 75 -3.55 11.33 26.36
N VAL A 76 -2.96 11.13 27.53
CA VAL A 76 -3.36 11.88 28.74
C VAL A 76 -2.62 13.21 28.72
N ALA A 77 -3.35 14.30 28.49
CA ALA A 77 -2.80 15.65 28.66
C ALA A 77 -2.15 15.75 30.05
N PRO A 78 -0.92 16.27 30.17
CA PRO A 78 -0.29 16.40 31.47
C PRO A 78 -1.20 17.28 32.34
N ALA A 79 -1.67 16.73 33.46
CA ALA A 79 -2.42 17.48 34.45
C ALA A 79 -1.64 18.77 34.79
N PRO A 80 -2.32 19.92 34.93
CA PRO A 80 -1.64 21.13 35.35
C PRO A 80 -0.98 20.84 36.69
N ARG A 81 0.35 21.03 36.75
CA ARG A 81 1.08 20.97 38.00
C ARG A 81 0.60 22.16 38.85
N ASP A 82 -0.41 21.91 39.67
CA ASP A 82 -0.83 22.85 40.70
C ASP A 82 0.31 23.00 41.72
N GLY A 83 0.87 24.21 41.81
CA GLY A 83 1.61 24.67 42.97
C GLY A 83 3.14 24.73 42.84
N ALA A 84 3.65 25.61 41.98
CA ALA A 84 4.84 26.42 42.30
C ALA A 84 4.84 27.67 41.43
N ALA A 85 4.63 28.83 42.07
CA ALA A 85 4.63 30.14 41.43
C ALA A 85 6.06 30.64 41.16
N ASP A 86 6.14 31.40 40.05
CA ASP A 86 7.07 32.47 39.70
C ASP A 86 8.52 32.18 39.26
N ASP A 87 8.82 32.75 38.07
CA ASP A 87 10.11 33.04 37.42
C ASP A 87 10.82 31.99 36.54
N ALA A 88 10.52 31.97 35.23
CA ALA A 88 11.48 31.68 34.15
C ALA A 88 11.04 32.27 32.77
N PRO A 89 11.96 32.81 31.94
CA PRO A 89 11.63 33.71 30.82
C PRO A 89 11.28 32.98 29.50
N ALA A 90 10.66 33.73 28.59
CA ALA A 90 10.24 33.31 27.25
C ALA A 90 11.42 32.83 26.39
N GLY A 91 11.31 31.59 25.86
CA GLY A 91 12.21 31.05 24.84
C GLY A 91 12.71 29.64 25.14
N SER A 92 11.81 28.65 25.26
CA SER A 92 12.21 27.24 25.25
C SER A 92 12.36 26.75 23.80
N PRO A 93 13.45 26.03 23.46
CA PRO A 93 13.65 25.46 22.12
C PRO A 93 12.60 24.36 21.86
N PRO A 94 12.36 23.98 20.59
CA PRO A 94 11.51 22.84 20.29
C PRO A 94 12.10 21.60 20.98
N VAL A 95 11.25 20.85 21.66
CA VAL A 95 11.58 19.57 22.28
C VAL A 95 11.94 18.61 21.15
N ASP A 96 13.20 18.15 21.11
CA ASP A 96 13.61 17.04 20.24
C ASP A 96 12.74 15.82 20.51
N PRO A 97 12.33 15.05 19.47
CA PRO A 97 11.55 13.84 19.67
C PRO A 97 12.38 12.85 20.48
N ALA A 98 11.80 12.36 21.59
CA ALA A 98 12.40 11.32 22.42
C ALA A 98 12.81 10.11 21.55
N PRO A 99 13.90 9.39 21.91
CA PRO A 99 14.29 8.18 21.20
C PRO A 99 13.10 7.23 21.11
N VAL A 100 12.81 6.81 19.88
CA VAL A 100 11.66 5.97 19.55
C VAL A 100 11.82 4.62 20.25
N ASP A 101 11.01 4.37 21.27
CA ASP A 101 10.99 3.09 21.96
C ASP A 101 10.30 2.05 21.08
N LEU A 102 11.10 1.33 20.28
CA LEU A 102 10.63 0.25 19.42
C LEU A 102 9.94 -0.88 20.21
N GLY A 103 10.32 -1.09 21.48
CA GLY A 103 9.65 -2.05 22.35
C GLY A 103 8.24 -1.63 22.70
N ARG A 104 8.02 -0.35 22.97
CA ARG A 104 6.68 0.22 23.11
C ARG A 104 5.88 0.12 21.82
N ALA A 105 6.49 0.38 20.66
CA ALA A 105 5.80 0.25 19.37
C ALA A 105 5.29 -1.18 19.11
N TRP A 106 6.13 -2.19 19.42
CA TRP A 106 5.73 -3.59 19.35
C TRP A 106 4.60 -3.93 20.33
N ALA A 107 4.65 -3.41 21.56
CA ALA A 107 3.59 -3.58 22.55
C ALA A 107 2.27 -2.98 22.10
N ASP A 108 2.31 -1.74 21.62
CA ASP A 108 1.14 -1.01 21.17
C ASP A 108 0.51 -1.72 19.96
N THR A 109 1.31 -2.27 19.04
CA THR A 109 0.83 -3.05 17.91
C THR A 109 0.09 -4.31 18.34
N LEU A 110 0.67 -5.10 19.26
CA LEU A 110 0.05 -6.34 19.75
C LEU A 110 -1.22 -6.06 20.57
N ARG A 111 -1.23 -5.00 21.39
CA ARG A 111 -2.44 -4.55 22.10
C ARG A 111 -3.52 -4.07 21.14
N ALA A 112 -3.15 -3.32 20.10
CA ALA A 112 -4.10 -2.87 19.09
C ALA A 112 -4.76 -4.07 18.38
N GLU A 113 -3.98 -5.08 18.00
CA GLU A 113 -4.52 -6.31 17.39
C GLU A 113 -5.47 -7.05 18.35
N LEU A 114 -5.10 -7.18 19.63
CA LEU A 114 -5.96 -7.77 20.68
C LEU A 114 -7.31 -7.04 20.76
N LEU A 115 -7.28 -5.71 20.87
CA LEU A 115 -8.48 -4.88 20.96
C LEU A 115 -9.36 -5.01 19.71
N VAL A 116 -8.77 -5.03 18.52
CA VAL A 116 -9.50 -5.22 17.26
C VAL A 116 -10.18 -6.59 17.21
N ARG A 117 -9.52 -7.65 17.69
CA ARG A 117 -10.12 -8.99 17.77
C ARG A 117 -11.26 -9.06 18.79
N ARG A 118 -11.14 -8.37 19.93
CA ARG A 118 -12.22 -8.22 20.94
C ARG A 118 -13.41 -7.44 20.38
N LEU A 119 -13.18 -6.35 19.66
CA LEU A 119 -14.23 -5.59 18.97
C LEU A 119 -15.01 -6.48 18.01
N ARG A 120 -14.29 -7.34 17.29
CA ARG A 120 -14.90 -8.28 16.36
C ARG A 120 -15.77 -9.33 17.06
N GLN A 121 -15.32 -9.88 18.20
CA GLN A 121 -16.16 -10.74 19.06
C GLN A 121 -17.41 -10.00 19.56
N ALA A 122 -17.29 -8.69 19.84
CA ALA A 122 -18.42 -7.84 20.21
C ALA A 122 -19.31 -7.44 19.01
N GLY A 123 -18.96 -7.83 17.78
CA GLY A 123 -19.74 -7.56 16.57
C GLY A 123 -19.47 -6.20 15.92
N PHE A 124 -18.33 -5.56 16.21
CA PHE A 124 -17.95 -4.24 15.67
C PHE A 124 -16.60 -4.26 14.92
N THR A 125 -16.44 -3.35 13.96
CA THR A 125 -15.16 -3.03 13.31
C THR A 125 -14.37 -2.03 14.16
N LEU A 126 -13.10 -1.79 13.81
CA LEU A 126 -12.26 -0.76 14.45
C LEU A 126 -12.86 0.66 14.35
N LEU A 127 -13.63 0.95 13.29
CA LEU A 127 -14.31 2.24 13.13
C LEU A 127 -15.65 2.30 13.87
N GLY A 128 -16.05 1.22 14.54
CA GLY A 128 -17.30 1.16 15.30
C GLY A 128 -18.51 0.73 14.47
N ASP A 129 -18.34 0.33 13.22
CA ASP A 129 -19.43 -0.19 12.39
C ASP A 129 -19.80 -1.62 12.81
N PRO A 130 -21.09 -2.01 12.76
CA PRO A 130 -21.47 -3.40 13.00
C PRO A 130 -20.93 -4.33 11.89
N VAL A 131 -20.50 -5.52 12.28
CA VAL A 131 -19.92 -6.53 11.37
C VAL A 131 -21.00 -7.25 10.53
N GLY A 132 -22.29 -7.14 10.88
CA GLY A 132 -23.42 -7.74 10.16
C GLY A 132 -23.96 -6.90 8.99
N LEU A 133 -24.66 -7.55 8.04
CA LEU A 133 -25.25 -6.87 6.87
C LEU A 133 -26.30 -5.82 7.30
N PRO A 134 -26.35 -4.63 6.66
CA PRO A 134 -27.25 -3.54 7.04
C PRO A 134 -28.75 -3.77 6.74
N HIS A 135 -29.17 -4.97 6.33
CA HIS A 135 -30.49 -5.20 5.70
C HIS A 135 -31.50 -5.96 6.58
N GLY A 136 -31.26 -6.10 7.89
CA GLY A 136 -32.24 -6.61 8.85
C GLY A 136 -32.71 -5.50 9.80
N THR A 137 -34.00 -5.49 10.16
CA THR A 137 -34.66 -4.53 11.08
C THR A 137 -34.19 -4.62 12.55
N GLY A 138 -32.90 -4.87 12.78
CA GLY A 138 -32.30 -5.05 14.10
C GLY A 138 -30.77 -4.91 14.15
N SER A 139 -30.11 -4.36 13.13
CA SER A 139 -28.66 -4.14 13.19
C SER A 139 -28.34 -3.02 14.19
N PRO A 140 -27.44 -3.23 15.15
CA PRO A 140 -27.13 -2.23 16.17
C PRO A 140 -26.48 -0.99 15.51
N PRO A 141 -26.78 0.26 15.96
CA PRO A 141 -26.16 1.48 15.40
C PRO A 141 -24.63 1.47 15.51
N ALA A 142 -23.91 2.33 14.78
CA ALA A 142 -22.45 2.44 14.94
C ALA A 142 -22.06 2.89 16.36
N LEU A 143 -20.85 2.55 16.81
CA LEU A 143 -20.29 3.02 18.08
C LEU A 143 -19.95 4.51 18.00
N ASP A 144 -20.18 5.23 19.11
CA ASP A 144 -19.74 6.62 19.26
C ASP A 144 -18.30 6.67 19.76
N LEU A 145 -17.35 6.75 18.83
CA LEU A 145 -15.92 6.81 19.14
C LEU A 145 -15.54 8.07 19.94
N HIS A 146 -16.30 9.18 19.82
CA HIS A 146 -16.04 10.38 20.59
C HIS A 146 -16.43 10.20 22.06
N ALA A 147 -17.55 9.52 22.32
CA ALA A 147 -17.94 9.13 23.67
C ALA A 147 -16.92 8.16 24.30
N GLY A 148 -16.42 7.18 23.53
CA GLY A 148 -15.37 6.27 24.01
C GLY A 148 -14.03 6.98 24.32
N LEU A 149 -13.65 7.96 23.51
CA LEU A 149 -12.48 8.79 23.80
C LEU A 149 -12.69 9.66 25.05
N ALA A 150 -13.87 10.23 25.23
CA ALA A 150 -14.20 10.99 26.43
C ALA A 150 -14.16 10.11 27.69
N GLU A 151 -14.65 8.88 27.64
CA GLU A 151 -14.53 7.92 28.77
C GLU A 151 -13.06 7.61 29.12
N LEU A 152 -12.21 7.41 28.11
CA LEU A 152 -10.77 7.18 28.32
C LEU A 152 -10.06 8.39 28.97
N ILE A 153 -10.51 9.61 28.70
CA ILE A 153 -9.90 10.85 29.22
C ILE A 153 -10.48 11.21 30.60
N ASP A 154 -11.80 11.15 30.76
CA ASP A 154 -12.52 11.69 31.90
C ASP A 154 -12.86 10.63 32.97
N GLY A 155 -12.65 9.33 32.69
CA GLY A 155 -12.90 8.23 33.63
C GLY A 155 -14.38 8.04 34.00
N ALA A 156 -15.31 8.55 33.19
CA ALA A 156 -16.73 8.59 33.50
C ALA A 156 -17.39 7.19 33.42
N GLN A 157 -17.93 6.71 34.55
CA GLN A 157 -18.57 5.39 34.68
C GLN A 157 -20.04 5.30 34.21
N ASP A 158 -20.59 6.33 33.56
CA ASP A 158 -21.97 6.27 33.03
C ASP A 158 -21.99 5.55 31.68
N GLY A 159 -21.53 4.30 31.68
CA GLY A 159 -21.38 3.50 30.47
C GLY A 159 -22.59 2.63 30.20
N GLY A 160 -23.44 3.02 29.24
CA GLY A 160 -24.37 2.06 28.60
C GLY A 160 -23.60 0.88 27.97
N ALA A 161 -24.30 -0.19 27.57
CA ALA A 161 -23.71 -1.44 27.06
C ALA A 161 -22.79 -1.31 25.81
N ARG A 162 -22.55 -0.11 25.29
CA ARG A 162 -21.78 0.19 24.07
C ARG A 162 -20.54 1.06 24.30
N THR A 163 -20.35 1.55 25.52
CA THR A 163 -19.28 2.50 25.89
C THR A 163 -17.93 1.79 25.92
N GLU A 164 -17.88 0.59 26.52
CA GLU A 164 -16.68 -0.24 26.57
C GLU A 164 -16.14 -0.65 25.16
N PRO A 165 -16.97 -1.12 24.19
CA PRO A 165 -16.52 -1.27 22.80
C PRO A 165 -16.04 0.03 22.16
N ALA A 166 -16.69 1.17 22.40
CA ALA A 166 -16.26 2.45 21.82
C ALA A 166 -14.88 2.88 22.35
N SER A 167 -14.63 2.69 23.65
CA SER A 167 -13.35 2.95 24.31
C SER A 167 -12.24 2.03 23.81
N ARG A 168 -12.53 0.73 23.60
CA ARG A 168 -11.59 -0.20 22.97
C ARG A 168 -11.20 0.23 21.55
N ALA A 169 -12.16 0.69 20.75
CA ALA A 169 -11.91 1.17 19.39
C ALA A 169 -11.06 2.45 19.36
N ALA A 170 -11.38 3.44 20.21
CA ALA A 170 -10.60 4.66 20.34
C ALA A 170 -9.14 4.38 20.76
N LEU A 171 -8.95 3.50 21.75
CA LEU A 171 -7.62 3.10 22.21
C LEU A 171 -6.83 2.38 21.11
N ALA A 172 -7.44 1.42 20.41
CA ALA A 172 -6.77 0.69 19.33
C ALA A 172 -6.30 1.64 18.21
N ILE A 173 -7.12 2.62 17.80
CA ILE A 173 -6.74 3.62 16.78
C ILE A 173 -5.52 4.43 17.24
N ALA A 174 -5.50 4.85 18.51
CA ALA A 174 -4.38 5.61 19.07
C ALA A 174 -3.08 4.79 19.09
N LEU A 175 -3.16 3.53 19.51
CA LEU A 175 -2.02 2.60 19.56
C LEU A 175 -1.44 2.32 18.17
N VAL A 176 -2.27 2.04 17.16
CA VAL A 176 -1.80 1.83 15.77
C VAL A 176 -1.08 3.08 15.25
N ARG A 177 -1.64 4.27 15.50
CA ARG A 177 -1.03 5.52 15.03
C ARG A 177 0.33 5.77 15.68
N SER A 178 0.42 5.58 16.99
CA SER A 178 1.66 5.69 17.77
C SER A 178 2.73 4.71 17.27
N ALA A 179 2.36 3.43 17.16
CA ALA A 179 3.27 2.38 16.71
C ALA A 179 3.74 2.60 15.26
N LYS A 180 2.85 3.04 14.36
CA LYS A 180 3.20 3.35 12.96
C LYS A 180 4.24 4.46 12.87
N ALA A 181 4.04 5.57 13.59
CA ALA A 181 5.02 6.65 13.61
C ALA A 181 6.38 6.19 14.14
N ALA A 182 6.39 5.29 15.13
CA ALA A 182 7.61 4.70 15.66
C ALA A 182 8.35 3.81 14.64
N PHE A 183 7.63 2.94 13.93
CA PHE A 183 8.23 2.12 12.86
C PHE A 183 8.68 2.96 11.65
N GLU A 184 7.99 4.05 11.33
CA GLU A 184 8.41 4.96 10.24
C GLU A 184 9.66 5.77 10.61
N ALA A 185 9.92 5.97 11.89
CA ALA A 185 11.10 6.69 12.37
C ALA A 185 12.35 5.80 12.52
N THR A 186 12.23 4.47 12.38
CA THR A 186 13.38 3.55 12.45
C THR A 186 14.11 3.47 11.10
N ASP A 187 15.44 3.35 11.12
CA ASP A 187 16.26 3.12 9.93
C ASP A 187 16.36 1.64 9.51
N ASP A 188 15.86 0.72 10.34
CA ASP A 188 15.83 -0.72 10.06
C ASP A 188 14.64 -1.09 9.16
N GLU A 189 14.93 -1.36 7.87
CA GLU A 189 13.92 -1.75 6.87
C GLU A 189 13.14 -3.02 7.28
N LEU A 190 13.77 -3.98 7.97
CA LEU A 190 13.12 -5.21 8.39
C LEU A 190 12.14 -4.96 9.54
N GLN A 191 12.51 -4.13 10.52
CA GLN A 191 11.60 -3.73 11.60
C GLN A 191 10.40 -2.95 11.06
N ARG A 192 10.64 -2.04 10.10
CA ARG A 192 9.58 -1.29 9.43
C ARG A 192 8.65 -2.23 8.65
N ALA A 193 9.20 -3.14 7.85
CA ALA A 193 8.41 -4.14 7.12
C ALA A 193 7.57 -5.03 8.05
N ALA A 194 8.14 -5.44 9.19
CA ALA A 194 7.46 -6.25 10.18
C ALA A 194 6.28 -5.53 10.84
N GLY A 195 6.44 -4.23 11.17
CA GLY A 195 5.35 -3.38 11.65
C GLY A 195 4.23 -3.22 10.62
N LEU A 196 4.59 -2.92 9.36
CA LEU A 196 3.65 -2.76 8.25
C LEU A 196 2.86 -4.04 7.95
N ALA A 197 3.51 -5.21 7.95
CA ALA A 197 2.83 -6.50 7.75
C ALA A 197 1.79 -6.78 8.84
N ARG A 198 2.06 -6.42 10.10
CA ARG A 198 1.07 -6.52 11.19
C ARG A 198 -0.02 -5.45 11.08
N HIS A 199 0.30 -4.23 10.67
CA HIS A 199 -0.74 -3.22 10.39
C HIS A 199 -1.68 -3.67 9.28
N ALA A 200 -1.17 -4.24 8.19
CA ALA A 200 -1.99 -4.80 7.12
C ALA A 200 -2.97 -5.87 7.66
N ARG A 201 -2.54 -6.69 8.63
CA ARG A 201 -3.42 -7.65 9.34
C ARG A 201 -4.51 -6.95 10.14
N ILE A 202 -4.18 -5.91 10.90
CA ILE A 202 -5.16 -5.12 11.67
C ILE A 202 -6.18 -4.46 10.73
N GLU A 203 -5.73 -3.93 9.60
CA GLU A 203 -6.59 -3.33 8.58
C GLU A 203 -7.57 -4.35 7.97
N LEU A 204 -7.10 -5.57 7.68
CA LEU A 204 -7.95 -6.69 7.24
C LEU A 204 -9.01 -7.06 8.28
N LEU A 205 -8.62 -7.20 9.55
CA LEU A 205 -9.55 -7.48 10.65
C LEU A 205 -10.62 -6.38 10.78
N SER A 206 -10.26 -5.15 10.39
CA SER A 206 -11.12 -3.96 10.38
C SER A 206 -11.96 -3.81 9.11
N ARG A 207 -11.90 -4.76 8.17
CA ARG A 207 -12.55 -4.72 6.84
C ARG A 207 -12.12 -3.55 5.94
N ARG A 208 -10.91 -3.02 6.14
CA ARG A 208 -10.34 -1.95 5.30
C ARG A 208 -9.35 -2.55 4.29
N ILE A 209 -9.90 -3.18 3.25
CA ILE A 209 -9.12 -3.95 2.25
C ILE A 209 -8.10 -3.08 1.52
N ASP A 210 -8.49 -1.86 1.12
CA ASP A 210 -7.59 -0.93 0.43
C ASP A 210 -6.39 -0.55 1.29
N ALA A 211 -6.64 -0.17 2.54
CA ALA A 211 -5.57 0.17 3.49
C ALA A 211 -4.67 -1.05 3.74
N ALA A 212 -5.25 -2.23 3.93
CA ALA A 212 -4.47 -3.45 4.11
C ALA A 212 -3.57 -3.75 2.90
N MET A 213 -4.07 -3.55 1.69
CA MET A 213 -3.28 -3.73 0.46
C MET A 213 -2.15 -2.72 0.36
N ASP A 214 -2.40 -1.44 0.66
CA ASP A 214 -1.38 -0.40 0.67
C ASP A 214 -0.26 -0.74 1.67
N GLU A 215 -0.60 -1.09 2.92
CA GLU A 215 0.39 -1.50 3.93
C GLU A 215 1.16 -2.77 3.54
N ALA A 216 0.48 -3.73 2.89
CA ALA A 216 1.11 -4.96 2.41
C ALA A 216 2.09 -4.71 1.25
N VAL A 217 1.74 -3.81 0.31
CA VAL A 217 2.63 -3.37 -0.78
C VAL A 217 3.87 -2.67 -0.22
N GLU A 218 3.67 -1.80 0.78
CA GLU A 218 4.75 -1.12 1.48
C GLU A 218 5.70 -2.10 2.17
N ALA A 219 5.15 -3.03 2.96
CA ALA A 219 5.94 -4.09 3.60
C ALA A 219 6.71 -4.94 2.58
N ALA A 220 6.04 -5.37 1.51
CA ALA A 220 6.61 -6.16 0.43
C ALA A 220 7.78 -5.45 -0.26
N SER A 221 7.70 -4.13 -0.43
CA SER A 221 8.71 -3.32 -1.12
C SER A 221 10.00 -3.14 -0.31
N LEU A 222 9.92 -3.30 1.01
CA LEU A 222 11.07 -3.25 1.93
C LEU A 222 11.76 -4.61 2.13
N LEU A 223 11.12 -5.71 1.74
CA LEU A 223 11.64 -7.07 1.96
C LEU A 223 12.59 -7.51 0.84
N ASP A 224 13.78 -6.92 0.79
CA ASP A 224 14.83 -7.26 -0.19
C ASP A 224 15.21 -8.76 -0.14
N PRO A 225 15.26 -9.48 -1.28
CA PRO A 225 15.74 -10.87 -1.34
C PRO A 225 17.10 -11.13 -0.67
N GLU A 226 17.97 -10.13 -0.58
CA GLU A 226 19.32 -10.24 0.00
C GLU A 226 19.35 -10.10 1.54
N LEU A 227 18.21 -9.83 2.19
CA LEU A 227 18.14 -9.74 3.64
C LEU A 227 18.65 -11.02 4.34
N PRO A 228 19.48 -10.90 5.38
CA PRO A 228 20.03 -12.06 6.07
C PRO A 228 18.93 -12.89 6.76
N PRO A 229 19.03 -14.23 6.75
CA PRO A 229 18.03 -15.09 7.36
C PRO A 229 17.99 -14.89 8.88
N SER A 230 16.81 -14.54 9.40
CA SER A 230 16.55 -14.31 10.83
C SER A 230 15.15 -14.78 11.20
N ALA A 231 14.90 -15.00 12.50
CA ALA A 231 13.55 -15.33 12.99
C ALA A 231 12.53 -14.23 12.65
N LEU A 232 12.93 -12.96 12.78
CA LEU A 232 12.08 -11.82 12.42
C LEU A 232 11.72 -11.81 10.93
N LEU A 233 12.68 -12.13 10.04
CA LEU A 233 12.39 -12.24 8.60
C LEU A 233 11.39 -13.36 8.30
N VAL A 234 11.55 -14.53 8.91
CA VAL A 234 10.62 -15.67 8.74
C VAL A 234 9.22 -15.29 9.22
N GLU A 235 9.10 -14.68 10.39
CA GLU A 235 7.82 -14.22 10.95
C GLU A 235 7.16 -13.15 10.07
N THR A 236 7.94 -12.20 9.57
CA THR A 236 7.45 -11.11 8.71
C THR A 236 6.95 -11.63 7.37
N LEU A 237 7.72 -12.49 6.70
CA LEU A 237 7.32 -13.13 5.45
C LEU A 237 6.06 -13.99 5.64
N THR A 238 5.97 -14.73 6.75
CA THR A 238 4.78 -15.55 7.08
C THR A 238 3.55 -14.68 7.34
N ALA A 239 3.71 -13.57 8.06
CA ALA A 239 2.62 -12.64 8.32
C ALA A 239 2.10 -12.00 7.02
N LEU A 240 3.01 -11.53 6.17
CA LEU A 240 2.69 -10.95 4.87
C LEU A 240 2.02 -11.98 3.95
N ALA A 241 2.54 -13.20 3.86
CA ALA A 241 1.92 -14.28 3.09
C ALA A 241 0.48 -14.55 3.56
N GLY A 242 0.24 -14.57 4.88
CA GLY A 242 -1.10 -14.71 5.43
C GLY A 242 -2.04 -13.55 5.05
N VAL A 243 -1.55 -12.31 5.06
CA VAL A 243 -2.31 -11.12 4.63
C VAL A 243 -2.66 -11.21 3.14
N LEU A 244 -1.69 -11.55 2.30
CA LEU A 244 -1.89 -11.71 0.85
C LEU A 244 -2.90 -12.79 0.53
N ALA A 245 -2.86 -13.91 1.27
CA ALA A 245 -3.83 -14.97 1.09
C ALA A 245 -5.24 -14.55 1.52
N ASP A 246 -5.38 -13.76 2.61
CA ASP A 246 -6.66 -13.18 3.02
C ASP A 246 -7.19 -12.13 2.02
N LEU A 247 -6.30 -11.47 1.28
CA LEU A 247 -6.60 -10.60 0.13
C LEU A 247 -6.89 -11.37 -1.18
N GLU A 248 -6.85 -12.70 -1.14
CA GLU A 248 -7.04 -13.60 -2.30
C GLU A 248 -5.95 -13.50 -3.37
N LEU A 249 -4.75 -13.06 -2.99
CA LEU A 249 -3.56 -13.02 -3.83
C LEU A 249 -2.73 -14.30 -3.66
N MET A 250 -3.35 -15.46 -3.86
CA MET A 250 -2.77 -16.77 -3.53
C MET A 250 -1.39 -17.05 -4.17
N PRO A 251 -1.13 -16.75 -5.46
CA PRO A 251 0.20 -16.96 -6.04
C PRO A 251 1.30 -16.17 -5.34
N LEU A 252 1.01 -14.93 -4.92
CA LEU A 252 1.95 -14.09 -4.18
C LEU A 252 2.14 -14.61 -2.76
N ALA A 253 1.05 -15.00 -2.09
CA ALA A 253 1.14 -15.61 -0.77
C ALA A 253 2.04 -16.85 -0.75
N LEU A 254 1.93 -17.71 -1.76
CA LEU A 254 2.79 -18.88 -1.90
C LEU A 254 4.26 -18.52 -2.09
N ASP A 255 4.56 -17.50 -2.90
CA ASP A 255 5.94 -17.05 -3.13
C ASP A 255 6.59 -16.56 -1.83
N TYR A 256 5.90 -15.65 -1.12
CA TYR A 256 6.37 -15.14 0.18
C TYR A 256 6.49 -16.24 1.23
N GLN A 257 5.57 -17.20 1.26
CA GLN A 257 5.63 -18.32 2.21
C GLN A 257 6.75 -19.32 1.87
N ARG A 258 7.03 -19.55 0.58
CA ARG A 258 8.15 -20.39 0.14
C ARG A 258 9.47 -19.74 0.51
N ARG A 259 9.58 -18.42 0.35
CA ARG A 259 10.73 -17.63 0.83
C ARG A 259 10.86 -17.66 2.36
N ALA A 260 9.75 -17.61 3.10
CA ALA A 260 9.76 -17.76 4.56
C ALA A 260 10.32 -19.14 4.98
N HIS A 261 9.90 -20.21 4.32
CA HIS A 261 10.40 -21.56 4.57
C HIS A 261 11.91 -21.69 4.24
N GLN A 262 12.35 -21.13 3.11
CA GLN A 262 13.77 -21.10 2.74
C GLN A 262 14.61 -20.31 3.76
N ALA A 263 14.13 -19.14 4.20
CA ALA A 263 14.78 -18.34 5.22
C ALA A 263 14.86 -19.07 6.56
N ALA A 264 13.83 -19.84 6.94
CA ALA A 264 13.84 -20.66 8.15
C ALA A 264 14.89 -21.76 8.08
N VAL A 265 14.99 -22.47 6.95
CA VAL A 265 16.01 -23.50 6.72
C VAL A 265 17.42 -22.90 6.77
N ALA A 266 17.63 -21.75 6.12
CA ALA A 266 18.91 -21.05 6.13
C ALA A 266 19.30 -20.56 7.53
N ALA A 267 18.33 -20.00 8.29
CA ALA A 267 18.55 -19.55 9.66
C ALA A 267 18.88 -20.70 10.62
N ALA A 268 18.25 -21.86 10.43
CA ALA A 268 18.56 -23.07 11.19
C ALA A 268 19.97 -23.60 10.87
N ALA A 269 20.38 -23.58 9.60
CA ALA A 269 21.68 -24.07 9.16
C ALA A 269 22.86 -23.16 9.59
N SER A 270 22.65 -21.84 9.63
CA SER A 270 23.71 -20.87 9.97
C SER A 270 23.95 -20.72 11.48
N GLY A 271 23.08 -21.27 12.34
CA GLY A 271 23.12 -21.03 13.78
C GLY A 271 22.78 -19.59 14.17
N ALA A 272 22.25 -18.78 13.25
CA ALA A 272 21.82 -17.40 13.49
C ALA A 272 20.66 -17.31 14.50
N LEU A 273 19.93 -18.42 14.67
CA LEU A 273 18.99 -18.64 15.76
C LEU A 273 19.83 -19.11 16.95
N GLY A 274 20.30 -18.18 17.79
CA GLY A 274 21.15 -18.49 18.94
C GLY A 274 20.68 -19.71 19.75
N ARG A 275 21.61 -20.43 20.37
CA ARG A 275 21.33 -21.60 21.24
C ARG A 275 20.46 -21.13 22.43
N ARG A 276 19.13 -21.17 22.29
CA ARG A 276 18.22 -20.82 23.39
C ARG A 276 18.45 -21.80 24.55
N GLY A 277 18.86 -21.26 25.70
CA GLY A 277 19.13 -22.00 26.94
C GLY A 277 17.90 -22.24 27.80
N ASP A 278 16.76 -21.74 27.36
CA ASP A 278 15.48 -21.73 28.04
C ASP A 278 14.61 -22.77 27.35
N GLY A 279 14.62 -24.00 27.90
CA GLY A 279 14.04 -25.22 27.33
C GLY A 279 12.52 -25.22 27.10
N HIS A 280 12.00 -24.27 26.32
CA HIS A 280 10.63 -24.23 25.86
C HIS A 280 10.49 -25.00 24.54
N PRO A 281 9.56 -25.98 24.45
CA PRO A 281 9.47 -26.92 23.33
C PRO A 281 9.13 -26.29 21.98
N ASP A 282 8.65 -25.04 21.95
CA ASP A 282 8.13 -24.38 20.74
C ASP A 282 9.11 -23.40 20.04
N GLY A 283 10.32 -23.23 20.57
CA GLY A 283 11.24 -22.15 20.18
C GLY A 283 12.49 -22.56 19.41
N GLY A 284 12.68 -23.84 19.09
CA GLY A 284 13.89 -24.36 18.45
C GLY A 284 13.97 -24.05 16.94
N PRO A 285 15.18 -24.12 16.34
CA PRO A 285 15.36 -23.93 14.90
C PRO A 285 14.52 -24.92 14.07
N ASP A 286 14.45 -26.18 14.51
CA ASP A 286 13.64 -27.22 13.86
C ASP A 286 12.14 -26.92 13.93
N VAL A 287 11.68 -26.35 15.05
CA VAL A 287 10.27 -25.95 15.22
C VAL A 287 9.93 -24.78 14.31
N LEU A 288 10.84 -23.80 14.14
CA LEU A 288 10.66 -22.69 13.21
C LEU A 288 10.53 -23.20 11.76
N VAL A 289 11.42 -24.10 11.35
CA VAL A 289 11.37 -24.73 10.01
C VAL A 289 10.07 -25.51 9.82
N ALA A 290 9.67 -26.31 10.81
CA ALA A 290 8.45 -27.10 10.76
C ALA A 290 7.19 -26.24 10.68
N ARG A 291 7.13 -25.12 11.43
CA ARG A 291 6.01 -24.16 11.36
C ARG A 291 5.92 -23.50 9.99
N ALA A 292 7.06 -23.06 9.44
CA ALA A 292 7.09 -22.45 8.11
C ALA A 292 6.69 -23.46 7.01
N ALA A 293 7.14 -24.72 7.12
CA ALA A 293 6.75 -25.82 6.22
C ALA A 293 5.25 -26.12 6.30
N THR A 294 4.71 -26.21 7.52
CA THR A 294 3.29 -26.47 7.76
C THR A 294 2.41 -25.39 7.14
N ARG A 295 2.77 -24.11 7.30
CA ARG A 295 2.06 -22.98 6.68
C ARG A 295 2.16 -22.99 5.16
N LEU A 296 3.32 -23.34 4.59
CA LEU A 296 3.44 -23.52 3.15
C LEU A 296 2.54 -24.65 2.64
N GLY A 297 2.53 -25.78 3.35
CA GLY A 297 1.67 -26.93 3.01
C GLY A 297 0.18 -26.60 3.09
N GLU A 298 -0.24 -25.79 4.07
CA GLU A 298 -1.62 -25.31 4.18
C GLU A 298 -2.02 -24.48 2.94
N LEU A 299 -1.19 -23.52 2.51
CA LEU A 299 -1.46 -22.73 1.30
C LEU A 299 -1.48 -23.58 0.03
N CYS A 300 -0.58 -24.57 -0.08
CA CYS A 300 -0.58 -25.51 -1.20
C CYS A 300 -1.86 -26.35 -1.23
N ALA A 301 -2.32 -26.86 -0.09
CA ALA A 301 -3.57 -27.61 -0.01
C ALA A 301 -4.78 -26.74 -0.39
N GLU A 302 -4.80 -25.47 0.00
CA GLU A 302 -5.88 -24.56 -0.35
C GLU A 302 -5.91 -24.21 -1.85
N LEU A 303 -4.75 -23.96 -2.46
CA LEU A 303 -4.66 -23.79 -3.92
C LEU A 303 -5.10 -25.07 -4.65
N GLY A 304 -4.70 -26.25 -4.13
CA GLY A 304 -5.14 -27.53 -4.66
C GLY A 304 -6.66 -27.66 -4.66
N GLU A 305 -7.34 -27.27 -3.58
CA GLU A 305 -8.81 -27.28 -3.53
C GLU A 305 -9.43 -26.30 -4.54
N ALA A 306 -8.91 -25.08 -4.65
CA ALA A 306 -9.39 -24.11 -5.64
C ALA A 306 -9.29 -24.65 -7.08
N LEU A 307 -8.18 -25.32 -7.41
CA LEU A 307 -7.98 -25.96 -8.72
C LEU A 307 -8.92 -27.16 -8.96
N LEU A 308 -9.27 -27.91 -7.92
CA LEU A 308 -10.31 -28.94 -8.03
C LEU A 308 -11.67 -28.31 -8.37
N ASP A 309 -11.95 -27.14 -7.81
CA ASP A 309 -13.21 -26.42 -8.02
C ASP A 309 -13.32 -25.85 -9.43
N ASP A 310 -12.21 -25.35 -9.96
CA ASP A 310 -12.09 -24.88 -11.34
C ASP A 310 -12.14 -26.02 -12.37
N GLY A 311 -12.27 -27.28 -11.92
CA GLY A 311 -12.39 -28.45 -12.78
C GLY A 311 -11.06 -28.88 -13.42
N VAL A 312 -9.92 -28.51 -12.83
CA VAL A 312 -8.57 -28.84 -13.32
C VAL A 312 -7.81 -29.76 -12.35
N PRO A 313 -8.27 -31.01 -12.15
CA PRO A 313 -7.72 -31.92 -11.14
C PRO A 313 -6.25 -32.31 -11.39
N GLU A 314 -5.82 -32.34 -12.65
CA GLU A 314 -4.42 -32.63 -13.02
C GLU A 314 -3.46 -31.55 -12.48
N SER A 315 -3.90 -30.30 -12.45
CA SER A 315 -3.14 -29.18 -11.89
C SER A 315 -3.19 -29.12 -10.36
N ALA A 316 -4.25 -29.67 -9.74
CA ALA A 316 -4.40 -29.71 -8.28
C ALA A 316 -3.46 -30.73 -7.62
N GLN A 317 -3.24 -31.88 -8.25
CA GLN A 317 -2.51 -33.01 -7.67
C GLN A 317 -1.07 -32.69 -7.21
N PRO A 318 -0.25 -31.95 -7.97
CA PRO A 318 1.09 -31.55 -7.53
C PRO A 318 1.09 -30.73 -6.23
N HIS A 319 0.09 -29.85 -6.04
CA HIS A 319 0.01 -29.02 -4.84
C HIS A 319 -0.35 -29.83 -3.59
N PHE A 320 -1.25 -30.81 -3.71
CA PHE A 320 -1.50 -31.73 -2.60
C PHE A 320 -0.31 -32.64 -2.29
N ALA A 321 0.44 -33.08 -3.31
CA ALA A 321 1.66 -33.86 -3.11
C ALA A 321 2.74 -33.04 -2.37
N GLU A 322 2.91 -31.77 -2.74
CA GLU A 322 3.81 -30.85 -2.04
C GLU A 322 3.34 -30.60 -0.59
N ALA A 323 2.04 -30.36 -0.38
CA ALA A 323 1.47 -30.18 0.96
C ALA A 323 1.71 -31.39 1.87
N ARG A 324 1.56 -32.61 1.33
CA ARG A 324 1.87 -33.85 2.03
C ARG A 324 3.35 -33.92 2.42
N ALA A 325 4.26 -33.69 1.47
CA ALA A 325 5.69 -33.76 1.72
C ALA A 325 6.14 -32.77 2.79
N LEU A 326 5.63 -31.53 2.74
CA LEU A 326 5.93 -30.50 3.74
C LEU A 326 5.39 -30.86 5.13
N ALA A 327 4.19 -31.45 5.21
CA ALA A 327 3.63 -31.89 6.48
C ALA A 327 4.38 -33.08 7.08
N GLU A 328 4.79 -34.05 6.24
CA GLU A 328 5.63 -35.18 6.65
C GLU A 328 7.00 -34.69 7.16
N GLN A 329 7.62 -33.73 6.45
CA GLN A 329 8.86 -33.09 6.88
C GLN A 329 8.69 -32.36 8.22
N ALA A 330 7.61 -31.58 8.39
CA ALA A 330 7.34 -30.88 9.64
C ALA A 330 7.18 -31.87 10.81
N LEU A 331 6.40 -32.95 10.63
CA LEU A 331 6.21 -33.98 11.66
C LEU A 331 7.51 -34.71 12.04
N ALA A 332 8.45 -34.85 11.10
CA ALA A 332 9.75 -35.45 11.38
C ALA A 332 10.67 -34.54 12.21
N LEU A 333 10.49 -33.22 12.12
CA LEU A 333 11.30 -32.22 12.82
C LEU A 333 10.72 -31.84 14.20
N LEU A 334 9.41 -32.00 14.39
CA LEU A 334 8.73 -31.54 15.59
C LEU A 334 8.97 -32.51 16.78
N PRO A 335 9.33 -31.98 17.97
CA PRO A 335 9.41 -32.78 19.17
C PRO A 335 8.00 -33.19 19.63
N PRO A 336 7.82 -34.37 20.26
CA PRO A 336 6.51 -34.86 20.68
C PRO A 336 5.84 -33.98 21.74
N GLU A 337 6.61 -33.15 22.46
CA GLU A 337 6.10 -32.19 23.45
C GLU A 337 5.48 -30.92 22.82
N ALA A 338 5.75 -30.62 21.55
CA ALA A 338 5.21 -29.46 20.83
C ALA A 338 3.80 -29.76 20.28
N ALA A 339 2.82 -29.89 21.19
CA ALA A 339 1.46 -30.35 20.87
C ALA A 339 0.77 -29.51 19.77
N ASP A 340 0.84 -28.17 19.84
CA ASP A 340 0.16 -27.27 18.91
C ASP A 340 0.74 -27.38 17.47
N PRO A 341 2.06 -27.23 17.24
CA PRO A 341 2.66 -27.44 15.92
C PRO A 341 2.41 -28.84 15.34
N VAL A 342 2.45 -29.89 16.18
CA VAL A 342 2.22 -31.27 15.73
C VAL A 342 0.80 -31.44 15.20
N VAL A 343 -0.20 -30.95 15.94
CA VAL A 343 -1.60 -31.04 15.50
C VAL A 343 -1.82 -30.23 14.22
N SER A 344 -1.19 -29.07 14.08
CA SER A 344 -1.26 -28.27 12.86
C SER A 344 -0.72 -29.03 11.64
N ALA A 345 0.46 -29.65 11.76
CA ALA A 345 1.04 -30.47 10.70
C ALA A 345 0.17 -31.70 10.38
N GLN A 346 -0.45 -32.33 11.39
CA GLN A 346 -1.40 -33.45 11.18
C GLN A 346 -2.65 -33.04 10.41
N VAL A 347 -3.18 -31.83 10.65
CA VAL A 347 -4.33 -31.29 9.91
C VAL A 347 -3.97 -31.10 8.44
N VAL A 348 -2.82 -30.47 8.16
CA VAL A 348 -2.34 -30.25 6.78
C VAL A 348 -2.09 -31.59 6.08
N HIS A 349 -1.45 -32.55 6.75
CA HIS A 349 -1.25 -33.90 6.22
C HIS A 349 -2.59 -34.58 5.88
N GLY A 350 -3.56 -34.53 6.80
CA GLY A 350 -4.90 -35.07 6.58
C GLY A 350 -5.61 -34.41 5.41
N TRP A 351 -5.50 -33.09 5.27
CA TRP A 351 -6.08 -32.35 4.15
C TRP A 351 -5.42 -32.75 2.82
N ALA A 352 -4.09 -32.85 2.77
CA ALA A 352 -3.38 -33.31 1.58
C ALA A 352 -3.81 -34.72 1.13
N LEU A 353 -3.98 -35.65 2.07
CA LEU A 353 -4.52 -36.98 1.78
C LEU A 353 -5.95 -36.93 1.20
N VAL A 354 -6.80 -36.05 1.71
CA VAL A 354 -8.16 -35.85 1.19
C VAL A 354 -8.13 -35.36 -0.25
N GLY A 355 -7.22 -34.44 -0.60
CA GLY A 355 -7.00 -33.95 -1.97
C GLY A 355 -6.42 -35.01 -2.92
N LEU A 356 -5.55 -35.88 -2.43
CA LEU A 356 -4.97 -37.01 -3.19
C LEU A 356 -5.93 -38.19 -3.37
N GLY A 357 -7.15 -38.11 -2.84
CA GLY A 357 -8.14 -39.20 -2.91
C GLY A 357 -7.99 -40.27 -1.82
N GLU A 358 -7.05 -40.13 -0.90
CA GLU A 358 -6.83 -41.02 0.26
C GLU A 358 -7.73 -40.64 1.47
N HIS A 359 -8.96 -40.21 1.20
CA HIS A 359 -9.88 -39.64 2.21
C HIS A 359 -10.26 -40.63 3.33
N ALA A 360 -10.23 -41.95 3.09
CA ALA A 360 -10.43 -42.98 4.10
C ALA A 360 -9.31 -42.99 5.17
N ALA A 361 -8.05 -42.82 4.73
CA ALA A 361 -6.90 -42.76 5.62
C ALA A 361 -6.85 -41.45 6.43
N ALA A 362 -7.37 -40.37 5.86
CA ALA A 362 -7.37 -39.04 6.50
C ALA A 362 -8.37 -38.89 7.66
N ALA A 363 -9.53 -39.53 7.60
CA ALA A 363 -10.62 -39.26 8.54
C ALA A 363 -10.29 -39.61 10.01
N GLY A 364 -9.52 -40.67 10.25
CA GLY A 364 -9.09 -41.07 11.60
C GLY A 364 -8.23 -39.98 12.28
N PRO A 365 -7.08 -39.61 11.67
CA PRO A 365 -6.24 -38.52 12.14
C PRO A 365 -6.98 -37.18 12.28
N LEU A 366 -7.82 -36.80 11.31
CA LEU A 366 -8.58 -35.54 11.37
C LEU A 366 -9.60 -35.52 12.52
N ARG A 367 -10.26 -36.64 12.82
CA ARG A 367 -11.12 -36.76 14.02
C ARG A 367 -10.32 -36.60 15.31
N ALA A 368 -9.08 -37.09 15.36
CA ALA A 368 -8.20 -36.90 16.51
C ALA A 368 -7.80 -35.43 16.65
N ALA A 369 -7.40 -34.79 15.55
CA ALA A 369 -7.07 -33.36 15.53
C ALA A 369 -8.23 -32.49 16.02
N VAL A 370 -9.46 -32.70 15.53
CA VAL A 370 -10.65 -31.96 16.00
C VAL A 370 -10.87 -32.09 17.51
N ARG A 371 -10.64 -33.29 18.10
CA ARG A 371 -10.76 -33.48 19.55
C ARG A 371 -9.68 -32.69 20.30
N THR A 372 -8.44 -32.78 19.84
CA THR A 372 -7.31 -32.10 20.49
C THR A 372 -7.44 -30.58 20.41
N THR A 373 -7.80 -30.02 19.24
CA THR A 373 -7.98 -28.57 19.05
C THR A 373 -9.19 -28.04 19.82
N THR A 374 -10.27 -28.81 19.90
CA THR A 374 -11.42 -28.46 20.74
C THR A 374 -11.02 -28.36 22.21
N ALA A 375 -10.17 -29.28 22.70
CA ALA A 375 -9.68 -29.26 24.08
C ALA A 375 -8.66 -28.13 24.33
N ALA A 376 -7.82 -27.82 23.35
CA ALA A 376 -6.80 -26.77 23.43
C ALA A 376 -7.38 -25.35 23.29
N GLY A 377 -8.57 -25.20 22.70
CA GLY A 377 -9.22 -23.91 22.51
C GLY A 377 -8.71 -23.08 21.33
N ASP A 378 -7.83 -23.63 20.48
CA ASP A 378 -7.38 -22.98 19.24
C ASP A 378 -8.51 -22.98 18.20
N ARG A 379 -9.15 -21.81 18.03
CA ARG A 379 -10.34 -21.67 17.18
C ARG A 379 -10.02 -21.65 15.70
N ALA A 380 -8.87 -21.11 15.32
CA ALA A 380 -8.45 -21.05 13.93
C ALA A 380 -8.11 -22.46 13.43
N LEU A 381 -7.29 -23.19 14.19
CA LEU A 381 -6.93 -24.56 13.84
C LEU A 381 -8.12 -25.52 13.93
N LEU A 382 -9.04 -25.31 14.88
CA LEU A 382 -10.31 -26.06 14.94
C LEU A 382 -11.14 -25.87 13.66
N ALA A 383 -11.29 -24.63 13.16
CA ALA A 383 -12.04 -24.37 11.92
C ALA A 383 -11.40 -25.09 10.71
N THR A 384 -10.07 -25.04 10.58
CA THR A 384 -9.34 -25.76 9.52
C THR A 384 -9.52 -27.28 9.65
N ALA A 385 -9.39 -27.83 10.85
CA ALA A 385 -9.54 -29.27 11.11
C ALA A 385 -10.97 -29.76 10.82
N LEU A 386 -11.99 -28.99 11.19
CA LEU A 386 -13.40 -29.28 10.91
C LEU A 386 -13.68 -29.26 9.41
N LEU A 387 -13.15 -28.27 8.69
CA LEU A 387 -13.29 -28.16 7.24
C LEU A 387 -12.66 -29.37 6.52
N ALA A 388 -11.41 -29.70 6.87
CA ALA A 388 -10.71 -30.86 6.30
C ALA A 388 -11.43 -32.18 6.62
N LEU A 389 -11.95 -32.35 7.84
CA LEU A 389 -12.74 -33.52 8.22
C LEU A 389 -14.07 -33.58 7.45
N GLY A 390 -14.76 -32.46 7.30
CA GLY A 390 -16.00 -32.36 6.54
C GLY A 390 -15.81 -32.78 5.07
N ARG A 391 -14.73 -32.31 4.43
CA ARG A 391 -14.32 -32.75 3.08
C ARG A 391 -14.05 -34.25 3.02
N ALA A 392 -13.32 -34.79 4.00
CA ALA A 392 -13.02 -36.22 4.06
C ALA A 392 -14.31 -37.07 4.13
N LEU A 393 -15.26 -36.66 4.98
CA LEU A 393 -16.54 -37.37 5.16
C LEU A 393 -17.44 -37.25 3.93
N ARG A 394 -17.50 -36.06 3.30
CA ARG A 394 -18.24 -35.84 2.05
C ARG A 394 -17.72 -36.76 0.94
N ARG A 395 -16.39 -36.82 0.74
CA ARG A 395 -15.77 -37.70 -0.27
C ARG A 395 -15.90 -39.19 0.05
N GLN A 396 -16.14 -39.57 1.30
CA GLN A 396 -16.50 -40.95 1.72
C GLN A 396 -17.98 -41.29 1.49
N GLY A 397 -18.84 -40.31 1.20
CA GLY A 397 -20.29 -40.48 1.12
C GLY A 397 -21.03 -40.39 2.46
N ASP A 398 -20.38 -40.00 3.56
CA ASP A 398 -21.03 -39.72 4.84
C ASP A 398 -21.58 -38.28 4.87
N GLY A 399 -22.69 -38.05 4.17
CA GLY A 399 -23.28 -36.72 4.03
C GLY A 399 -23.76 -36.09 5.34
N ARG A 400 -24.25 -36.90 6.29
CA ARG A 400 -24.70 -36.39 7.59
C ARG A 400 -23.51 -35.95 8.46
N GLY A 401 -22.46 -36.77 8.51
CA GLY A 401 -21.23 -36.41 9.20
C GLY A 401 -20.57 -35.17 8.59
N ALA A 402 -20.58 -35.07 7.26
CA ALA A 402 -20.07 -33.91 6.54
C ALA A 402 -20.84 -32.62 6.88
N ASP A 403 -22.18 -32.63 6.81
CA ASP A 403 -23.04 -31.46 7.15
C ASP A 403 -22.71 -30.95 8.56
N GLU A 404 -22.63 -31.85 9.54
CA GLU A 404 -22.33 -31.49 10.93
C GLU A 404 -20.96 -30.81 11.09
N GLN A 405 -19.90 -31.38 10.49
CA GLN A 405 -18.57 -30.80 10.65
C GLN A 405 -18.41 -29.49 9.85
N LEU A 406 -18.96 -29.41 8.64
CA LEU A 406 -18.88 -28.22 7.80
C LEU A 406 -19.69 -27.06 8.37
N ALA A 407 -20.89 -27.32 8.93
CA ALA A 407 -21.68 -26.30 9.60
C ALA A 407 -20.97 -25.76 10.85
N ARG A 408 -20.29 -26.62 11.62
CA ARG A 408 -19.45 -26.20 12.74
C ARG A 408 -18.23 -25.39 12.29
N ALA A 409 -17.61 -25.76 11.16
CA ALA A 409 -16.51 -25.00 10.57
C ALA A 409 -16.99 -23.60 10.16
N LEU A 410 -18.14 -23.50 9.49
CA LEU A 410 -18.77 -22.23 9.09
C LEU A 410 -19.08 -21.34 10.30
N ALA A 411 -19.68 -21.91 11.35
CA ALA A 411 -20.00 -21.17 12.58
C ALA A 411 -18.73 -20.61 13.23
N THR A 412 -17.72 -21.46 13.44
CA THR A 412 -16.44 -21.07 14.04
C THR A 412 -15.74 -19.99 13.19
N ALA A 413 -15.71 -20.15 11.86
CA ALA A 413 -15.09 -19.19 10.95
C ALA A 413 -15.84 -17.85 10.91
N THR A 414 -17.17 -17.87 11.03
CA THR A 414 -18.00 -16.66 11.05
C THR A 414 -17.81 -15.89 12.36
N GLU A 415 -17.88 -16.58 13.50
CA GLU A 415 -17.72 -16.00 14.83
C GLU A 415 -16.35 -15.34 15.01
N HIS A 416 -15.29 -16.00 14.54
CA HIS A 416 -13.92 -15.51 14.65
C HIS A 416 -13.42 -14.78 13.39
N GLY A 417 -14.31 -14.48 12.46
CA GLY A 417 -13.97 -13.62 11.33
C GLY A 417 -12.81 -14.13 10.47
N LEU A 418 -12.83 -15.42 10.13
CA LEU A 418 -11.86 -16.12 9.29
C LEU A 418 -12.41 -16.21 7.85
N PRO A 419 -12.20 -15.19 7.00
CA PRO A 419 -12.95 -15.05 5.75
C PRO A 419 -12.69 -16.19 4.76
N ARG A 420 -11.44 -16.65 4.63
CA ARG A 420 -11.08 -17.78 3.75
C ARG A 420 -11.76 -19.08 4.16
N LEU A 421 -11.65 -19.44 5.44
CA LEU A 421 -12.28 -20.66 5.97
C LEU A 421 -13.81 -20.57 5.92
N ARG A 422 -14.38 -19.39 6.13
CA ARG A 422 -15.82 -19.16 5.98
C ARG A 422 -16.28 -19.40 4.55
N ARG A 423 -15.61 -18.82 3.55
CA ARG A 423 -15.93 -19.04 2.13
C ARG A 423 -15.78 -20.51 1.74
N ALA A 424 -14.67 -21.14 2.14
CA ALA A 424 -14.45 -22.56 1.89
C ALA A 424 -15.56 -23.44 2.51
N ALA A 425 -15.98 -23.15 3.74
CA ALA A 425 -17.08 -23.88 4.39
C ALA A 425 -18.43 -23.65 3.71
N LEU A 426 -18.76 -22.42 3.30
CA LEU A 426 -19.97 -22.10 2.55
C LEU A 426 -20.02 -22.88 1.23
N ARG A 427 -18.90 -22.91 0.50
CA ARG A 427 -18.77 -23.61 -0.78
C ARG A 427 -18.92 -25.13 -0.61
N GLU A 428 -18.27 -25.72 0.39
CA GLU A 428 -18.39 -27.16 0.67
C GLU A 428 -19.81 -27.55 1.10
N LEU A 429 -20.49 -26.73 1.91
CA LEU A 429 -21.90 -26.95 2.28
C LEU A 429 -22.83 -26.84 1.07
N CYS A 430 -22.60 -25.84 0.20
CA CYS A 430 -23.34 -25.71 -1.05
C CYS A 430 -23.17 -26.96 -1.92
N THR A 431 -21.93 -27.42 -2.09
CA THR A 431 -21.59 -28.62 -2.89
C THR A 431 -22.24 -29.86 -2.30
N LEU A 432 -22.14 -30.06 -0.98
CA LEU A 432 -22.75 -31.19 -0.28
C LEU A 432 -24.27 -31.23 -0.48
N HIS A 433 -24.97 -30.11 -0.31
CA HIS A 433 -26.42 -30.08 -0.45
C HIS A 433 -26.88 -30.16 -1.91
N ALA A 434 -26.06 -29.73 -2.86
CA ALA A 434 -26.29 -29.98 -4.28
C ALA A 434 -26.14 -31.49 -4.62
N GLU A 435 -25.12 -32.16 -4.08
CA GLU A 435 -24.94 -33.62 -4.23
C GLU A 435 -26.09 -34.43 -3.60
N LEU A 436 -26.74 -33.88 -2.56
CA LEU A 436 -27.90 -34.47 -1.89
C LEU A 436 -29.26 -34.08 -2.51
N ASP A 437 -29.28 -33.29 -3.59
CA ASP A 437 -30.49 -32.76 -4.25
C ASP A 437 -31.41 -31.94 -3.29
N ASP A 438 -30.81 -31.23 -2.33
CA ASP A 438 -31.50 -30.37 -1.36
C ASP A 438 -31.28 -28.88 -1.69
N ALA A 439 -31.98 -28.41 -2.73
CA ALA A 439 -31.91 -27.01 -3.18
C ALA A 439 -32.31 -26.01 -2.09
N GLY A 440 -33.19 -26.39 -1.16
CA GLY A 440 -33.65 -25.53 -0.06
C GLY A 440 -32.54 -25.18 0.92
N ARG A 441 -31.63 -26.12 1.19
CA ARG A 441 -30.44 -25.89 2.03
C ARG A 441 -29.24 -25.37 1.24
N ALA A 442 -29.09 -25.72 -0.05
CA ALA A 442 -27.98 -25.26 -0.87
C ALA A 442 -28.04 -23.76 -1.20
N LEU A 443 -29.23 -23.24 -1.56
CA LEU A 443 -29.38 -21.88 -2.07
C LEU A 443 -28.94 -20.78 -1.07
N PRO A 444 -29.27 -20.83 0.23
CA PRO A 444 -28.78 -19.84 1.20
C PRO A 444 -27.25 -19.84 1.33
N TYR A 445 -26.60 -21.00 1.25
CA TYR A 445 -25.14 -21.07 1.29
C TYR A 445 -24.51 -20.48 0.04
N LEU A 446 -25.09 -20.75 -1.15
CA LEU A 446 -24.65 -20.12 -2.39
C LEU A 446 -24.81 -18.60 -2.36
N GLN A 447 -25.95 -18.10 -1.88
CA GLN A 447 -26.18 -16.66 -1.73
C GLN A 447 -25.18 -16.01 -0.77
N ALA A 448 -24.90 -16.66 0.37
CA ALA A 448 -23.90 -16.18 1.31
C ALA A 448 -22.47 -16.27 0.74
N TYR A 449 -22.16 -17.31 -0.04
CA TYR A 449 -20.88 -17.44 -0.72
C TYR A 449 -20.68 -16.33 -1.76
N LEU A 450 -21.66 -16.09 -2.63
CA LEU A 450 -21.63 -15.03 -3.64
C LEU A 450 -21.66 -13.63 -3.02
N ALA A 451 -22.28 -13.45 -1.86
CA ALA A 451 -22.22 -12.19 -1.12
C ALA A 451 -20.85 -11.94 -0.46
N ASP A 452 -20.14 -13.02 -0.09
CA ASP A 452 -18.77 -12.97 0.40
C ASP A 452 -17.75 -12.85 -0.77
N GLU A 453 -18.14 -13.17 -2.01
CA GLU A 453 -17.38 -12.83 -3.23
C GLU A 453 -17.44 -11.33 -3.49
N LEU A 454 -16.46 -10.63 -2.95
CA LEU A 454 -16.19 -9.24 -3.28
C LEU A 454 -15.58 -9.14 -4.69
N ASP A 455 -16.14 -8.24 -5.49
CA ASP A 455 -15.58 -7.67 -6.72
C ASP A 455 -14.10 -8.01 -6.97
N ARG A 456 -13.89 -8.82 -8.01
CA ARG A 456 -12.68 -9.06 -8.82
C ARG A 456 -11.35 -9.21 -8.05
N VAL A 457 -11.01 -10.46 -7.71
CA VAL A 457 -9.61 -10.90 -7.45
C VAL A 457 -8.65 -10.36 -8.52
N ASP A 458 -9.10 -10.32 -9.78
CA ASP A 458 -8.33 -9.77 -10.90
C ASP A 458 -8.06 -8.27 -10.79
N GLU A 459 -8.99 -7.48 -10.24
CA GLU A 459 -8.76 -6.05 -9.96
C GLU A 459 -7.76 -5.88 -8.83
N ARG A 460 -7.87 -6.67 -7.75
CA ARG A 460 -6.90 -6.67 -6.65
C ARG A 460 -5.51 -7.05 -7.14
N ARG A 461 -5.39 -8.07 -8.00
CA ARG A 461 -4.12 -8.50 -8.59
C ARG A 461 -3.52 -7.44 -9.49
N THR A 462 -4.33 -6.84 -10.37
CA THR A 462 -3.88 -5.77 -11.27
C THR A 462 -3.42 -4.56 -10.46
N ARG A 463 -4.20 -4.18 -9.45
CA ARG A 463 -3.89 -3.07 -8.55
C ARG A 463 -2.65 -3.35 -7.70
N TRP A 464 -2.46 -4.58 -7.22
CA TRP A 464 -1.21 -4.97 -6.54
C TRP A 464 0.00 -4.74 -7.43
N VAL A 465 -0.04 -5.21 -8.69
CA VAL A 465 1.07 -5.06 -9.63
C VAL A 465 1.37 -3.59 -9.88
N GLU A 466 0.33 -2.77 -10.09
CA GLU A 466 0.49 -1.31 -10.29
C GLU A 466 1.10 -0.62 -9.05
N LEU A 467 0.51 -0.86 -7.88
CA LEU A 467 0.96 -0.23 -6.62
C LEU A 467 2.37 -0.67 -6.26
N PHE A 468 2.68 -1.97 -6.37
CA PHE A 468 3.99 -2.52 -6.08
C PHE A 468 5.05 -1.99 -7.05
N GLY A 469 4.75 -1.97 -8.35
CA GLY A 469 5.65 -1.40 -9.36
C GLY A 469 5.95 0.07 -9.10
N ARG A 470 4.91 0.87 -8.80
CA ARG A 470 5.04 2.28 -8.44
C ARG A 470 5.87 2.47 -7.17
N ARG A 471 5.59 1.70 -6.12
CA ARG A 471 6.28 1.85 -4.83
C ARG A 471 7.75 1.43 -4.92
N LYS A 472 8.05 0.33 -5.58
CA LYS A 472 9.43 -0.11 -5.84
C LYS A 472 10.22 0.96 -6.59
N SER A 473 9.64 1.53 -7.64
CA SER A 473 10.28 2.63 -8.39
C SER A 473 10.55 3.86 -7.52
N LEU A 474 9.61 4.23 -6.63
CA LEU A 474 9.81 5.32 -5.69
C LEU A 474 10.96 5.04 -4.72
N LEU A 475 11.01 3.85 -4.11
CA LEU A 475 12.10 3.48 -3.20
C LEU A 475 13.46 3.46 -3.92
N GLU A 476 13.52 2.98 -5.16
CA GLU A 476 14.74 3.03 -5.97
C GLU A 476 15.18 4.48 -6.22
N THR A 477 14.24 5.38 -6.54
CA THR A 477 14.56 6.80 -6.70
C THR A 477 15.01 7.47 -5.41
N GLU A 478 14.39 7.12 -4.27
CA GLU A 478 14.78 7.62 -2.95
C GLU A 478 16.16 7.11 -2.55
N ARG A 479 16.45 5.83 -2.78
CA ARG A 479 17.78 5.22 -2.58
C ARG A 479 18.83 5.89 -3.46
N ALA A 480 18.53 6.09 -4.74
CA ALA A 480 19.44 6.78 -5.67
C ALA A 480 19.65 8.24 -5.26
N ALA A 481 18.60 8.96 -4.87
CA ALA A 481 18.68 10.33 -4.37
C ALA A 481 19.47 10.41 -3.05
N GLY A 482 19.28 9.46 -2.14
CA GLY A 482 20.03 9.34 -0.90
C GLY A 482 21.51 9.05 -1.14
N GLN A 483 21.83 8.13 -2.04
CA GLN A 483 23.21 7.86 -2.46
C GLN A 483 23.86 9.08 -3.12
N LEU A 484 23.14 9.77 -4.01
CA LEU A 484 23.60 11.03 -4.60
C LEU A 484 23.78 12.12 -3.55
N ARG A 485 22.91 12.19 -2.55
CA ARG A 485 23.02 13.15 -1.44
C ARG A 485 24.25 12.86 -0.60
N ARG A 486 24.50 11.60 -0.22
CA ARG A 486 25.72 11.18 0.48
C ARG A 486 26.96 11.49 -0.36
N GLN A 487 26.97 11.13 -1.65
CA GLN A 487 28.08 11.46 -2.56
C GLN A 487 28.28 12.97 -2.76
N ALA A 488 27.21 13.76 -2.71
CA ALA A 488 27.27 15.21 -2.90
C ALA A 488 27.73 15.95 -1.64
N TYR A 489 27.38 15.45 -0.45
CA TYR A 489 27.51 16.18 0.81
C TYR A 489 28.34 15.51 1.90
N GLU A 490 28.80 14.27 1.73
CA GLU A 490 29.68 13.58 2.69
C GLU A 490 31.06 13.36 2.07
N ASP A 491 32.06 13.24 2.95
CA ASP A 491 33.42 12.86 2.59
C ASP A 491 33.59 11.34 2.72
N PRO A 492 34.06 10.65 1.67
CA PRO A 492 34.10 9.18 1.65
C PRO A 492 35.13 8.55 2.58
N LEU A 493 36.12 9.32 3.09
CA LEU A 493 37.14 8.78 3.98
C LEU A 493 36.72 8.89 5.45
N THR A 494 36.17 10.04 5.86
CA THR A 494 35.84 10.30 7.26
C THR A 494 34.36 10.13 7.59
N GLY A 495 33.48 10.07 6.59
CA GLY A 495 32.03 10.06 6.77
C GLY A 495 31.44 11.38 7.27
N LEU A 496 32.27 12.42 7.44
CA LEU A 496 31.83 13.76 7.82
C LEU A 496 31.19 14.48 6.63
N PRO A 497 30.31 15.46 6.87
CA PRO A 497 29.90 16.37 5.82
C PRO A 497 31.10 17.02 5.12
N ASN A 498 31.03 17.12 3.80
CA ASN A 498 32.09 17.69 2.98
C ASN A 498 31.96 19.21 2.86
N ARG A 499 32.96 19.82 2.22
CA ARG A 499 32.99 21.26 1.95
C ARG A 499 31.69 21.83 1.36
N ARG A 500 31.01 21.13 0.44
CA ARG A 500 29.77 21.64 -0.18
C ARG A 500 28.64 21.75 0.85
N TYR A 501 28.56 20.82 1.79
CA TYR A 501 27.60 20.88 2.89
C TYR A 501 27.91 22.06 3.80
N ALA A 502 29.16 22.17 4.24
CA ALA A 502 29.61 23.25 5.12
C ALA A 502 29.31 24.65 4.54
N GLU A 503 29.57 24.85 3.24
CA GLU A 503 29.28 26.12 2.57
C GLU A 503 27.76 26.43 2.56
N ALA A 504 26.93 25.44 2.21
CA ALA A 504 25.47 25.61 2.17
C ALA A 504 24.86 25.87 3.55
N THR A 505 25.28 25.12 4.57
CA THR A 505 24.81 25.27 5.95
C THR A 505 25.20 26.63 6.52
N LEU A 506 26.44 27.08 6.27
CA LEU A 506 26.90 28.39 6.71
C LEU A 506 26.15 29.55 6.01
N ASP A 507 25.91 29.45 4.70
CA ASP A 507 25.12 30.44 3.97
C ASP A 507 23.67 30.51 4.54
N CYS A 508 23.08 29.37 4.90
CA CYS A 508 21.77 29.31 5.53
C CYS A 508 21.76 30.00 6.91
N LEU A 509 22.70 29.68 7.79
CA LEU A 509 22.83 30.27 9.13
C LEU A 509 23.04 31.79 9.10
N LEU A 510 23.83 32.29 8.14
CA LEU A 510 24.04 33.73 7.98
C LEU A 510 22.77 34.42 7.45
N SER A 511 22.04 33.77 6.54
CA SER A 511 20.80 34.31 5.96
C SER A 511 19.62 34.38 6.94
N SER A 512 19.58 33.49 7.94
CA SER A 512 18.57 33.51 9.02
C SER A 512 18.79 34.65 10.02
N GLY A 513 19.88 35.42 9.88
CA GLY A 513 20.25 36.49 10.79
C GLY A 513 20.91 36.00 12.09
N SER A 514 21.29 34.72 12.15
CA SER A 514 22.07 34.15 13.25
C SER A 514 23.53 34.65 13.16
N ALA A 515 24.24 34.64 14.29
CA ALA A 515 25.64 35.03 14.39
C ALA A 515 26.50 33.82 14.80
N PRO A 516 26.69 32.82 13.91
CA PRO A 516 27.41 31.59 14.25
C PRO A 516 28.91 31.86 14.49
N ALA A 517 29.55 31.01 15.29
CA ALA A 517 31.00 30.89 15.29
C ALA A 517 31.44 29.85 14.24
N LEU A 518 32.57 30.13 13.60
CA LEU A 518 33.22 29.28 12.63
C LEU A 518 34.63 28.98 13.12
N ALA A 519 35.00 27.70 13.13
CA ALA A 519 36.38 27.30 13.35
C ALA A 519 36.95 26.56 12.15
N VAL A 520 38.17 26.92 11.76
CA VAL A 520 38.96 26.20 10.77
C VAL A 520 40.07 25.46 11.51
N VAL A 521 40.16 24.16 11.28
CA VAL A 521 41.04 23.21 11.97
C VAL A 521 41.97 22.59 10.94
N ASP A 522 43.25 22.46 11.27
CA ASP A 522 44.25 21.81 10.42
C ASP A 522 45.09 20.83 11.24
N VAL A 523 45.32 19.65 10.68
CA VAL A 523 46.20 18.64 11.29
C VAL A 523 47.65 19.01 11.06
N ASP A 524 48.36 19.30 12.15
CA ASP A 524 49.71 19.82 12.09
C ASP A 524 50.67 18.77 11.50
N ARG A 525 51.42 19.19 10.46
CA ARG A 525 52.47 18.38 9.83
C ARG A 525 51.94 17.03 9.30
N PHE A 526 50.68 16.95 8.88
CA PHE A 526 50.08 15.72 8.36
C PHE A 526 50.86 15.08 7.21
N LYS A 527 51.49 15.89 6.34
CA LYS A 527 52.39 15.38 5.30
C LYS A 527 53.55 14.53 5.86
N GLN A 528 54.12 14.90 7.00
CA GLN A 528 55.19 14.13 7.63
C GLN A 528 54.70 12.77 8.15
N VAL A 529 53.43 12.69 8.61
CA VAL A 529 52.78 11.43 8.99
C VAL A 529 52.65 10.52 7.76
N ASN A 530 52.15 11.05 6.64
CA ASN A 530 52.07 10.30 5.38
C ASN A 530 53.44 9.86 4.86
N ASP A 531 54.44 10.74 4.91
CA ASP A 531 55.79 10.45 4.42
C ASP A 531 56.51 9.38 5.29
N THR A 532 56.14 9.27 6.57
CA THR A 532 56.79 8.35 7.53
C THR A 532 56.07 7.00 7.64
N ALA A 533 54.74 7.02 7.74
CA ALA A 533 53.91 5.84 8.03
C ALA A 533 53.05 5.37 6.83
N GLY A 534 53.09 6.10 5.73
CA GLY A 534 52.33 5.81 4.51
C GLY A 534 50.89 6.35 4.53
N HIS A 535 50.31 6.49 3.34
CA HIS A 535 48.95 6.98 3.14
C HIS A 535 47.86 6.20 3.90
N PRO A 536 47.88 4.85 3.98
CA PRO A 536 46.85 4.11 4.72
C PRO A 536 46.81 4.48 6.21
N THR A 537 47.96 4.77 6.81
CA THR A 537 48.07 5.21 8.20
C THR A 537 47.63 6.66 8.35
N GLY A 538 47.98 7.54 7.41
CA GLY A 538 47.45 8.91 7.39
C GLY A 538 45.93 8.95 7.27
N ASP A 539 45.34 8.07 6.45
CA ASP A 539 43.90 7.90 6.34
C ASP A 539 43.25 7.45 7.66
N ALA A 540 43.93 6.56 8.41
CA ALA A 540 43.51 6.18 9.75
C ALA A 540 43.57 7.35 10.73
N VAL A 541 44.64 8.15 10.68
CA VAL A 541 44.77 9.37 11.48
C VAL A 541 43.62 10.34 11.21
N LEU A 542 43.27 10.58 9.94
CA LEU A 542 42.16 11.47 9.59
C LEU A 542 40.80 10.97 10.09
N ARG A 543 40.56 9.65 10.04
CA ARG A 543 39.33 9.05 10.62
C ARG A 543 39.27 9.25 12.13
N THR A 544 40.36 8.99 12.84
CA THR A 544 40.41 9.17 14.29
C THR A 544 40.32 10.64 14.71
N VAL A 545 40.97 11.57 13.99
CA VAL A 545 40.82 13.01 14.23
C VAL A 545 39.36 13.45 14.02
N ALA A 546 38.69 12.96 12.98
CA ALA A 546 37.27 13.24 12.76
C ALA A 546 36.39 12.77 13.94
N GLU A 547 36.61 11.54 14.42
CA GLU A 547 35.89 11.00 15.59
C GLU A 547 36.11 11.84 16.85
N LEU A 548 37.36 12.25 17.10
CA LEU A 548 37.71 13.10 18.25
C LEU A 548 37.11 14.51 18.13
N LEU A 549 37.05 15.07 16.92
CA LEU A 549 36.39 16.35 16.65
C LEU A 549 34.90 16.27 16.96
N CYS A 550 34.20 15.24 16.48
CA CYS A 550 32.79 15.02 16.76
C CYS A 550 32.51 14.83 18.26
N ALA A 551 33.33 14.02 18.95
CA ALA A 551 33.17 13.79 20.39
C ALA A 551 33.43 15.05 21.25
N GLY A 552 34.18 16.02 20.72
CA GLY A 552 34.56 17.25 21.42
C GLY A 552 33.53 18.39 21.32
N VAL A 553 32.56 18.28 20.41
CA VAL A 553 31.53 19.29 20.13
C VAL A 553 30.13 18.79 20.50
N ARG A 554 29.11 19.65 20.43
CA ARG A 554 27.71 19.27 20.72
C ARG A 554 27.02 18.72 19.47
N ASP A 555 25.92 18.01 19.65
CA ASP A 555 25.09 17.50 18.53
C ASP A 555 24.53 18.63 17.63
N THR A 556 24.44 19.86 18.17
CA THR A 556 24.03 21.05 17.40
C THR A 556 25.16 21.67 16.59
N ASP A 557 26.42 21.29 16.85
CA ASP A 557 27.60 21.78 16.15
C ASP A 557 27.95 20.82 15.00
N GLU A 558 28.34 21.36 13.85
CA GLU A 558 28.58 20.57 12.64
C GLU A 558 30.07 20.51 12.33
N VAL A 559 30.66 19.30 12.38
CA VAL A 559 32.06 19.06 11.99
C VAL A 559 32.10 18.59 10.54
N CYS A 560 32.78 19.34 9.68
CA CYS A 560 32.88 19.07 8.26
C CYS A 560 34.34 18.86 7.83
N ARG A 561 34.60 18.01 6.85
CA ARG A 561 35.92 17.93 6.19
C ARG A 561 35.99 18.89 5.02
N TRP A 562 36.95 19.81 5.05
CA TRP A 562 37.03 20.92 4.09
C TRP A 562 37.93 20.59 2.89
N ALA A 563 39.13 20.08 3.15
CA ALA A 563 40.09 19.66 2.13
C ALA A 563 41.20 18.84 2.80
N GLY A 564 41.65 17.71 2.21
CA GLY A 564 42.85 17.01 2.68
C GLY A 564 42.90 16.74 4.20
N ASP A 565 43.66 17.56 4.92
CA ASP A 565 43.92 17.59 6.37
C ASP A 565 43.22 18.73 7.13
N GLU A 566 42.33 19.47 6.47
CA GLU A 566 41.57 20.59 6.99
C GLU A 566 40.12 20.21 7.30
N PHE A 567 39.65 20.62 8.47
CA PHE A 567 38.28 20.48 8.95
C PHE A 567 37.69 21.85 9.28
N VAL A 568 36.37 21.93 9.26
CA VAL A 568 35.61 23.12 9.65
C VAL A 568 34.58 22.72 10.68
N VAL A 569 34.45 23.52 11.74
CA VAL A 569 33.38 23.35 12.73
C VAL A 569 32.46 24.56 12.66
N LEU A 570 31.18 24.32 12.39
CA LEU A 570 30.12 25.33 12.47
C LEU A 570 29.50 25.23 13.85
N LEU A 571 29.50 26.33 14.61
CA LEU A 571 28.93 26.38 15.96
C LEU A 571 27.78 27.40 15.99
N PRO A 572 26.53 26.96 15.75
CA PRO A 572 25.35 27.80 15.89
C PRO A 572 25.23 28.34 17.32
N ASP A 573 24.72 29.56 17.45
CA ASP A 573 24.40 30.19 18.74
C ASP A 573 25.53 30.17 19.78
N THR A 574 26.79 30.16 19.31
CA THR A 574 27.98 30.00 20.13
C THR A 574 28.90 31.21 19.97
N THR A 575 29.35 31.81 21.07
CA THR A 575 30.32 32.92 21.02
C THR A 575 31.74 32.40 20.75
N ALA A 576 32.63 33.27 20.24
CA ALA A 576 34.04 32.91 20.00
C ALA A 576 34.73 32.33 21.24
N GLU A 577 34.43 32.84 22.45
CA GLU A 577 34.99 32.33 23.71
C GLU A 577 34.48 30.94 24.06
N GLN A 578 33.22 30.64 23.77
CA GLN A 578 32.63 29.33 24.01
C GLN A 578 33.19 28.30 23.02
N ALA A 579 33.32 28.68 21.75
CA ALA A 579 33.93 27.88 20.71
C ALA A 579 35.41 27.59 21.02
N GLU A 580 36.18 28.59 21.45
CA GLU A 580 37.58 28.43 21.88
C GLU A 580 37.70 27.39 23.00
N ARG A 581 36.84 27.47 24.03
CA ARG A 581 36.85 26.50 25.15
C ARG A 581 36.48 25.09 24.70
N ALA A 582 35.56 24.94 23.75
CA ALA A 582 35.19 23.64 23.21
C ALA A 582 36.36 23.02 22.44
N LEU A 583 36.92 23.79 21.50
CA LEU A 583 37.99 23.30 20.63
C LEU A 583 39.33 23.13 21.35
N GLU A 584 39.57 23.83 22.46
CA GLU A 584 40.75 23.58 23.29
C GLU A 584 40.66 22.23 24.02
N ARG A 585 39.45 21.76 24.38
CA ARG A 585 39.28 20.39 24.89
C ARG A 585 39.55 19.37 23.79
N THR A 586 39.01 19.60 22.59
CA THR A 586 39.22 18.74 21.42
C THR A 586 40.70 18.66 21.04
N ARG A 587 41.40 19.79 21.01
CA ARG A 587 42.84 19.85 20.73
C ARG A 587 43.65 19.01 21.72
N ARG A 588 43.33 19.10 23.03
CA ARG A 588 43.98 18.26 24.05
C ARG A 588 43.70 16.78 23.83
N ALA A 589 42.44 16.42 23.54
CA ALA A 589 42.08 15.03 23.27
C ALA A 589 42.84 14.46 22.07
N VAL A 590 43.05 15.24 21.00
CA VAL A 590 43.89 14.85 19.85
C VAL A 590 45.35 14.71 20.26
N ALA A 591 45.93 15.67 21.00
CA ALA A 591 47.33 15.64 21.41
C ALA A 591 47.64 14.50 22.42
N GLU A 592 46.67 14.11 23.25
CA GLU A 592 46.79 13.06 24.27
C GLU A 592 46.40 11.66 23.77
N HIS A 593 45.87 11.55 22.54
CA HIS A 593 45.47 10.26 21.96
C HIS A 593 46.68 9.34 21.71
N ASP A 594 46.49 8.03 21.88
CA ASP A 594 47.55 7.04 21.67
C ASP A 594 47.75 6.75 20.17
N TRP A 595 48.53 7.61 19.50
CA TRP A 595 48.87 7.47 18.08
C TRP A 595 49.81 6.31 17.79
N ALA A 596 50.56 5.82 18.80
CA ALA A 596 51.46 4.67 18.62
C ALA A 596 50.66 3.39 18.35
N GLY A 597 49.45 3.26 18.93
CA GLY A 597 48.51 2.19 18.63
C GLY A 597 48.08 2.13 17.15
N LEU A 598 48.19 3.25 16.41
CA LEU A 598 47.93 3.35 14.96
C LEU A 598 49.21 3.26 14.11
N GLY A 599 50.36 2.97 14.71
CA GLY A 599 51.65 2.88 14.01
C GLY A 599 52.26 4.25 13.67
N VAL A 600 51.91 5.30 14.41
CA VAL A 600 52.46 6.65 14.25
C VAL A 600 53.33 7.00 15.46
N ASP A 601 54.65 7.00 15.27
CA ASP A 601 55.63 7.30 16.32
C ASP A 601 55.86 8.82 16.55
N LEU A 602 55.08 9.67 15.88
CA LEU A 602 55.16 11.12 15.95
C LEU A 602 53.89 11.67 16.63
N PRO A 603 53.99 12.74 17.46
CA PRO A 603 52.81 13.35 18.04
C PRO A 603 51.96 14.01 16.95
N VAL A 604 50.67 13.67 16.88
CA VAL A 604 49.69 14.33 16.02
C VAL A 604 48.98 15.41 16.83
N THR A 605 48.99 16.64 16.34
CA THR A 605 48.34 17.80 16.96
C THR A 605 47.48 18.52 15.94
N ILE A 606 46.58 19.39 16.42
CA ILE A 606 45.77 20.26 15.55
C ILE A 606 45.98 21.73 15.90
N SER A 607 45.98 22.57 14.88
CA SER A 607 45.89 24.03 15.03
C SER A 607 44.49 24.48 14.65
N VAL A 608 43.94 25.44 15.40
CA VAL A 608 42.54 25.90 15.22
C VAL A 608 42.47 27.42 15.20
N GLY A 609 41.79 27.97 14.19
CA GLY A 609 41.43 29.39 14.12
C GLY A 609 39.93 29.59 14.27
N VAL A 610 39.50 30.43 15.22
CA VAL A 610 38.09 30.70 15.51
C VAL A 610 37.71 32.15 15.18
N ALA A 611 36.61 32.32 14.46
CA ALA A 611 35.98 33.62 14.21
C ALA A 611 34.47 33.55 14.50
N SER A 612 33.88 34.66 14.95
CA SER A 612 32.42 34.79 15.10
C SER A 612 31.86 35.71 14.05
N ALA A 613 30.71 35.34 13.49
CA ALA A 613 29.97 36.18 12.57
C ALA A 613 29.43 37.42 13.29
N THR A 614 29.51 38.55 12.62
CA THR A 614 28.76 39.77 12.93
C THR A 614 27.58 39.91 11.98
N ARG A 615 26.55 40.63 12.41
CA ARG A 615 25.32 40.81 11.62
C ARG A 615 25.64 41.49 10.29
N GLY A 616 25.37 40.80 9.18
CA GLY A 616 25.66 41.28 7.83
C GLY A 616 26.97 40.76 7.23
N ASP A 617 27.73 39.93 7.95
CA ASP A 617 28.88 39.23 7.38
C ASP A 617 28.42 38.19 6.35
N ASP A 618 29.23 38.04 5.30
CA ASP A 618 29.10 36.95 4.35
C ASP A 618 30.07 35.80 4.69
N ARG A 619 29.79 34.62 4.14
CA ARG A 619 30.59 33.42 4.34
C ARG A 619 32.07 33.63 4.04
N ARG A 620 32.40 34.41 3.00
CA ARG A 620 33.78 34.64 2.57
C ARG A 620 34.55 35.41 3.64
N THR A 621 33.94 36.46 4.19
CA THR A 621 34.55 37.31 5.21
C THR A 621 34.78 36.52 6.50
N LEU A 622 33.80 35.71 6.92
CA LEU A 622 33.93 34.90 8.13
C LEU A 622 34.99 33.78 7.98
N PHE A 623 35.00 33.08 6.84
CA PHE A 623 35.99 32.04 6.58
C PHE A 623 37.40 32.62 6.50
N ALA A 624 37.58 33.75 5.80
CA ALA A 624 38.88 34.43 5.73
C ALA A 624 39.38 34.90 7.10
N ALA A 625 38.49 35.34 7.98
CA ALA A 625 38.85 35.69 9.35
C ALA A 625 39.33 34.47 10.15
N ALA A 626 38.61 33.34 10.09
CA ALA A 626 38.99 32.12 10.79
C ALA A 626 40.31 31.52 10.25
N ASP A 627 40.48 31.49 8.92
CA ASP A 627 41.71 31.01 8.27
C ASP A 627 42.92 31.91 8.56
N GLY A 628 42.73 33.23 8.56
CA GLY A 628 43.78 34.18 8.96
C GLY A 628 44.27 33.94 10.39
N VAL A 629 43.35 33.61 11.30
CA VAL A 629 43.69 33.29 12.71
C VAL A 629 44.36 31.91 12.83
N LEU A 630 43.93 30.93 12.04
CA LEU A 630 44.58 29.62 11.95
C LEU A 630 46.03 29.77 11.47
N TYR A 631 46.28 30.67 10.52
CA TYR A 631 47.63 30.96 10.05
C TYR A 631 48.53 31.51 11.17
N ASP A 632 47.99 32.37 12.04
CA ASP A 632 48.69 32.86 13.24
C ASP A 632 48.95 31.74 14.26
N ALA A 633 48.01 30.80 14.42
CA ALA A 633 48.20 29.60 15.24
C ALA A 633 49.38 28.76 14.74
N LYS A 634 49.43 28.52 13.41
CA LYS A 634 50.51 27.77 12.75
C LYS A 634 51.86 28.48 12.87
N ARG A 635 51.92 29.82 12.75
CA ARG A 635 53.15 30.62 12.89
C ARG A 635 53.67 30.72 14.31
N SER A 636 52.78 30.79 15.29
CA SER A 636 53.15 30.98 16.69
C SER A 636 53.61 29.69 17.39
N GLY A 637 53.65 28.57 16.68
CA GLY A 637 54.25 27.32 17.14
C GLY A 637 53.37 26.07 16.98
N ARG A 638 52.18 26.19 16.37
CA ARG A 638 51.20 25.09 16.20
C ARG A 638 50.62 24.59 17.54
N ASP A 639 49.79 23.55 17.48
CA ASP A 639 49.15 22.89 18.63
C ASP A 639 48.43 23.89 19.56
N ARG A 640 47.51 24.67 19.00
CA ARG A 640 46.77 25.68 19.76
C ARG A 640 45.48 26.11 19.08
N VAL A 641 44.58 26.64 19.90
CA VAL A 641 43.42 27.39 19.47
C VAL A 641 43.73 28.88 19.57
N VAL A 642 43.48 29.63 18.49
CA VAL A 642 43.56 31.08 18.47
C VAL A 642 42.21 31.61 18.02
N ARG A 643 41.75 32.70 18.64
CA ARG A 643 40.55 33.43 18.22
C ARG A 643 40.89 34.86 17.90
N LEU A 644 40.08 35.48 17.05
CA LEU A 644 40.16 36.90 16.80
C LEU A 644 39.61 37.64 18.04
N SER A 645 40.50 38.18 18.89
CA SER A 645 40.09 39.09 19.97
C SER A 645 39.71 40.43 19.35
N THR A 646 38.54 40.97 19.72
CA THR A 646 37.97 42.22 19.19
C THR A 646 39.03 43.30 18.96
N VAL A 647 39.31 43.62 17.69
CA VAL A 647 40.01 44.86 17.30
C VAL A 647 39.11 45.60 16.32
N THR A 648 38.77 46.82 16.75
CA THR A 648 38.22 47.95 16.00
C THR A 648 38.46 47.85 14.50
N GLN A 649 37.37 47.83 13.72
CA GLN A 649 37.42 48.01 12.27
C GLN A 649 38.27 49.24 11.94
N THR A 650 39.50 49.01 11.50
CA THR A 650 40.24 49.95 10.68
C THR A 650 40.36 49.26 9.33
N ARG A 651 39.61 49.72 8.33
CA ARG A 651 39.80 49.31 6.94
C ARG A 651 41.27 49.53 6.58
N ALA A 652 42.04 48.44 6.49
CA ALA A 652 43.37 48.48 5.91
C ALA A 652 43.20 48.37 4.39
N GLY A 653 43.61 49.42 3.68
CA GLY A 653 43.60 49.49 2.24
C GLY A 653 44.65 48.60 1.58
N ASP A 654 44.36 48.28 0.33
CA ASP A 654 45.24 47.91 -0.79
C ASP A 654 46.52 47.15 -0.40
N GLY A 655 46.39 45.83 -0.30
CA GLY A 655 47.49 44.87 -0.25
C GLY A 655 47.52 43.97 -1.49
N PRO A 656 48.58 43.16 -1.70
CA PRO A 656 48.99 42.63 -3.01
C PRO A 656 48.11 41.51 -3.59
N LEU A 657 46.89 41.29 -3.06
CA LEU A 657 45.97 40.22 -3.48
C LEU A 657 45.07 40.62 -4.66
N ASP A 658 44.99 41.91 -5.01
CA ASP A 658 44.26 42.40 -6.20
C ASP A 658 44.84 41.93 -7.55
N ALA A 659 46.05 41.36 -7.55
CA ALA A 659 46.66 40.78 -8.75
C ALA A 659 46.11 39.37 -9.09
N LEU A 660 45.46 38.68 -8.15
CA LEU A 660 44.92 37.32 -8.36
C LEU A 660 43.42 37.30 -8.66
N PHE A 661 42.68 38.37 -8.32
CA PHE A 661 41.23 38.45 -8.49
C PHE A 661 40.78 39.87 -8.88
N GLY A 662 41.14 40.32 -10.09
CA GLY A 662 40.59 41.57 -10.64
C GLY A 662 39.05 41.49 -10.77
N PRO A 663 38.29 42.56 -10.44
CA PRO A 663 36.84 42.52 -10.45
C PRO A 663 36.27 42.65 -11.88
N PRO A 664 35.12 42.02 -12.21
CA PRO A 664 34.34 42.46 -13.36
C PRO A 664 33.62 43.77 -12.97
N GLY A 665 33.86 44.83 -13.74
CA GLY A 665 33.33 46.15 -13.49
C GLY A 665 31.80 46.19 -13.46
N ARG A 666 31.24 46.85 -12.43
CA ARG A 666 29.86 47.32 -12.41
C ARG A 666 29.87 48.84 -12.25
N ALA A 667 29.65 49.53 -13.35
CA ALA A 667 29.37 50.96 -13.35
C ALA A 667 27.92 51.19 -12.93
N ALA A 668 27.74 52.04 -11.91
CA ALA A 668 26.50 52.77 -11.71
C ALA A 668 26.72 54.19 -12.22
N THR A 669 25.77 54.75 -12.96
CA THR A 669 25.40 56.17 -12.83
C THR A 669 24.06 56.42 -13.50
N ALA A 670 23.23 57.21 -12.81
CA ALA A 670 21.97 57.72 -13.29
C ALA A 670 22.17 59.12 -13.90
N VAL A 671 21.49 59.35 -15.03
CA VAL A 671 20.87 60.60 -15.54
C VAL A 671 21.76 61.82 -15.79
N THR A 672 21.82 62.25 -17.06
CA THR A 672 21.43 63.61 -17.52
C THR A 672 21.37 63.70 -19.05
N ASP A 673 20.53 64.63 -19.52
CA ASP A 673 20.01 64.84 -20.87
C ASP A 673 21.02 65.18 -21.99
N GLY A 674 20.63 64.83 -23.23
CA GLY A 674 20.51 65.84 -24.29
C GLY A 674 21.61 65.95 -25.37
N SER A 675 21.22 65.55 -26.58
CA SER A 675 21.59 66.12 -27.90
C SER A 675 22.88 65.65 -28.62
N GLY A 676 22.67 64.99 -29.77
CA GLY A 676 23.05 65.54 -31.08
C GLY A 676 24.36 65.10 -31.74
N GLY A 677 24.24 64.47 -32.92
CA GLY A 677 25.20 64.49 -34.05
C GLY A 677 26.45 63.61 -33.88
N GLU A 678 26.61 62.48 -34.58
CA GLU A 678 26.86 62.28 -36.02
C GLU A 678 28.23 61.58 -36.20
N ASP A 679 28.16 60.41 -36.83
CA ASP A 679 29.07 59.91 -37.86
C ASP A 679 30.52 59.48 -37.51
N THR A 680 30.78 58.17 -37.46
CA THR A 680 31.31 57.42 -38.62
C THR A 680 31.77 55.99 -38.25
N ALA A 681 31.23 55.06 -39.02
CA ALA A 681 31.65 53.69 -39.36
C ALA A 681 33.05 53.19 -38.94
N ARG A 682 33.10 51.98 -38.33
CA ARG A 682 33.50 50.72 -39.01
C ARG A 682 33.29 49.47 -38.14
N ALA A 683 32.84 48.39 -38.80
CA ALA A 683 32.82 46.97 -38.40
C ALA A 683 31.59 46.42 -37.63
N VAL A 684 30.99 45.41 -38.26
CA VAL A 684 29.82 44.55 -37.93
C VAL A 684 30.32 43.09 -38.08
N PRO A 685 29.68 42.03 -37.54
CA PRO A 685 28.62 41.88 -36.51
C PRO A 685 29.13 41.10 -35.27
N ARG A 686 28.66 41.33 -34.03
CA ARG A 686 27.41 40.85 -33.38
C ARG A 686 27.14 39.35 -33.48
N ASP A 687 27.71 38.63 -32.52
CA ASP A 687 27.26 37.34 -32.00
C ASP A 687 26.37 37.60 -30.77
N ASP A 688 25.20 36.96 -30.70
CA ASP A 688 24.56 36.46 -29.47
C ASP A 688 23.16 35.88 -29.83
N ALA A 689 22.98 34.56 -29.65
CA ALA A 689 22.05 34.01 -28.66
C ALA A 689 21.73 32.51 -28.86
N SER A 690 21.73 31.82 -27.71
CA SER A 690 21.11 30.55 -27.36
C SER A 690 21.94 29.26 -27.54
N ALA A 691 22.47 28.82 -26.40
CA ALA A 691 23.19 27.59 -26.19
C ALA A 691 22.27 26.50 -25.63
N ALA A 692 22.48 25.27 -26.10
CA ALA A 692 22.28 24.04 -25.33
C ALA A 692 23.41 23.08 -25.73
N PRO A 693 24.29 22.62 -24.81
CA PRO A 693 25.34 21.68 -25.16
C PRO A 693 24.76 20.26 -25.28
N ARG A 694 25.08 19.61 -26.41
CA ARG A 694 24.78 18.21 -26.71
C ARG A 694 25.61 17.30 -25.80
N VAL A 695 24.93 16.39 -25.10
CA VAL A 695 25.53 15.23 -24.42
C VAL A 695 25.95 14.20 -25.49
N PRO A 696 27.16 13.60 -25.40
CA PRO A 696 27.60 12.57 -26.34
C PRO A 696 26.78 11.29 -26.17
N ALA A 697 26.47 10.63 -27.29
CA ALA A 697 25.78 9.36 -27.33
C ALA A 697 26.54 8.29 -26.52
N VAL A 698 25.88 7.79 -25.48
CA VAL A 698 26.30 6.59 -24.74
C VAL A 698 26.01 5.37 -25.61
N GLN A 699 26.99 4.46 -25.67
CA GLN A 699 26.96 3.23 -26.45
C GLN A 699 25.79 2.30 -26.02
N PRO A 700 25.24 1.50 -26.95
CA PRO A 700 24.29 0.45 -26.59
C PRO A 700 24.99 -0.65 -25.76
N SER A 701 24.33 -1.08 -24.68
CA SER A 701 24.76 -2.16 -23.79
C SER A 701 25.04 -3.48 -24.53
N PRO A 702 26.03 -4.28 -24.08
CA PRO A 702 26.27 -5.62 -24.61
C PRO A 702 25.37 -6.62 -23.88
N LEU A 703 24.30 -7.07 -24.53
CA LEU A 703 23.56 -8.27 -24.16
C LEU A 703 23.39 -9.13 -25.40
N ASP A 704 24.49 -9.75 -25.82
CA ASP A 704 24.52 -10.93 -26.67
C ASP A 704 25.88 -11.61 -26.43
N ASP A 705 25.89 -12.67 -25.61
CA ASP A 705 26.56 -13.95 -25.92
C ASP A 705 26.38 -15.01 -24.80
N PRO A 706 26.63 -16.31 -25.10
CA PRO A 706 25.78 -17.42 -24.66
C PRO A 706 26.38 -18.29 -23.54
N ALA A 707 25.50 -19.14 -22.98
CA ALA A 707 25.75 -20.34 -22.15
C ALA A 707 25.82 -20.16 -20.61
N GLY A 708 24.70 -20.52 -19.96
CA GLY A 708 24.68 -21.54 -18.89
C GLY A 708 24.67 -21.12 -17.42
N ALA A 709 23.49 -20.77 -16.85
CA ALA A 709 22.97 -21.18 -15.52
C ALA A 709 21.63 -20.45 -15.22
N PRO A 710 20.59 -21.10 -14.65
CA PRO A 710 19.26 -20.49 -14.47
C PRO A 710 19.03 -19.98 -13.04
N GLY A 711 18.65 -18.70 -12.90
CA GLY A 711 18.25 -18.10 -11.63
C GLY A 711 17.96 -16.61 -11.78
N GLY A 712 16.74 -16.25 -12.17
CA GLY A 712 16.31 -14.86 -12.29
C GLY A 712 14.91 -14.73 -12.87
N PHE A 713 14.17 -13.70 -12.42
CA PHE A 713 12.76 -13.35 -12.69
C PHE A 713 12.30 -13.30 -14.17
N ALA A 714 13.15 -13.63 -15.13
CA ALA A 714 12.84 -13.72 -16.55
C ALA A 714 11.97 -14.94 -16.92
N SER A 715 11.89 -15.97 -16.07
CA SER A 715 11.02 -17.13 -16.30
C SER A 715 9.52 -16.86 -16.06
N LEU A 716 9.14 -15.63 -15.72
CA LEU A 716 7.74 -15.18 -15.64
C LEU A 716 7.18 -14.66 -16.97
N LEU A 717 7.99 -14.61 -18.03
CA LEU A 717 7.52 -14.34 -19.40
C LEU A 717 7.35 -15.67 -20.14
N VAL A 718 6.25 -16.36 -19.85
CA VAL A 718 5.73 -17.40 -20.74
C VAL A 718 5.07 -16.68 -21.92
N GLU A 719 5.64 -16.82 -23.11
CA GLU A 719 4.96 -16.45 -24.36
C GLU A 719 3.63 -17.20 -24.47
N PRO A 720 2.55 -16.56 -24.97
CA PRO A 720 1.21 -17.13 -24.95
C PRO A 720 1.13 -18.30 -25.94
N VAL A 721 0.96 -19.51 -25.41
CA VAL A 721 0.50 -20.68 -26.15
C VAL A 721 -1.00 -20.84 -25.85
N ASP A 722 -1.84 -20.42 -26.78
CA ASP A 722 -3.28 -20.76 -26.84
C ASP A 722 -3.49 -22.29 -27.06
N PRO A 723 -4.65 -22.89 -26.74
CA PRO A 723 -5.54 -22.83 -25.56
C PRO A 723 -5.77 -24.28 -25.00
N PRO A 724 -6.61 -24.57 -23.97
CA PRO A 724 -8.08 -24.51 -24.09
C PRO A 724 -8.79 -24.04 -22.79
N LEU A 725 -9.57 -22.98 -22.87
CA LEU A 725 -10.69 -22.77 -21.94
C LEU A 725 -12.00 -22.94 -22.71
N GLY A 726 -12.52 -24.16 -22.68
CA GLY A 726 -13.96 -24.37 -22.53
C GLY A 726 -14.31 -24.27 -21.04
N LEU A 727 -15.57 -24.25 -20.63
CA LEU A 727 -16.79 -24.75 -21.27
C LEU A 727 -18.00 -23.94 -20.76
N GLY A 728 -19.12 -24.07 -21.46
CA GLY A 728 -20.34 -23.36 -21.12
C GLY A 728 -21.09 -23.91 -19.90
N THR A 729 -22.02 -23.06 -19.44
CA THR A 729 -23.17 -23.29 -18.55
C THR A 729 -22.88 -23.43 -17.05
N SER A 730 -23.71 -22.93 -16.11
CA SER A 730 -24.81 -21.96 -16.11
C SER A 730 -25.20 -21.66 -14.64
N GLY A 731 -25.08 -20.40 -14.19
CA GLY A 731 -25.50 -19.92 -12.86
C GLY A 731 -24.99 -18.50 -12.53
N GLU A 732 -25.68 -17.46 -13.01
CA GLU A 732 -25.48 -15.99 -12.89
C GLU A 732 -25.48 -15.39 -11.45
N PRO A 733 -25.33 -14.06 -11.18
CA PRO A 733 -24.66 -12.92 -11.87
C PRO A 733 -23.73 -12.06 -10.92
N ALA A 734 -22.96 -11.10 -11.49
CA ALA A 734 -22.19 -10.03 -10.83
C ALA A 734 -22.37 -8.70 -11.61
N LEU A 735 -22.34 -7.47 -11.12
CA LEU A 735 -22.12 -6.82 -9.81
C LEU A 735 -22.65 -5.37 -9.92
N GLY A 736 -23.05 -4.77 -8.79
CA GLY A 736 -23.57 -3.40 -8.70
C GLY A 736 -22.49 -2.29 -8.79
N PRO A 737 -22.85 -1.00 -8.84
CA PRO A 737 -21.90 0.08 -9.10
C PRO A 737 -21.38 0.79 -7.83
N VAL A 738 -20.13 1.30 -7.90
CA VAL A 738 -19.45 2.13 -6.88
C VAL A 738 -19.52 3.64 -7.25
N PRO A 739 -19.62 4.59 -6.29
CA PRO A 739 -19.75 6.05 -6.53
C PRO A 739 -18.41 6.82 -6.37
N ALA A 740 -18.34 8.10 -6.80
CA ALA A 740 -17.14 8.94 -6.63
C ALA A 740 -17.37 10.41 -6.20
N THR A 741 -16.72 10.75 -5.07
CA THR A 741 -15.98 11.98 -4.66
C THR A 741 -16.66 13.36 -4.49
N ALA A 742 -16.38 13.98 -3.33
CA ALA A 742 -16.74 15.35 -2.92
C ALA A 742 -15.50 16.19 -2.56
N ARG A 743 -15.61 17.54 -2.55
CA ARG A 743 -14.77 18.51 -1.79
C ARG A 743 -15.25 19.97 -2.01
N PRO A 744 -14.92 20.97 -1.16
CA PRO A 744 -14.79 21.04 0.30
C PRO A 744 -15.75 22.10 0.92
N ALA A 745 -15.83 22.20 2.26
CA ALA A 745 -16.69 23.16 2.97
C ALA A 745 -15.96 24.44 3.41
N GLY A 746 -16.66 25.58 3.46
CA GLY A 746 -16.23 26.72 4.28
C GLY A 746 -17.03 28.03 4.14
N SER A 747 -17.66 28.43 5.26
CA SER A 747 -18.16 29.76 5.65
C SER A 747 -19.50 30.27 5.08
N GLY A 748 -20.43 30.54 6.00
CA GLY A 748 -21.71 31.18 5.74
C GLY A 748 -21.62 32.70 5.67
N GLY A 749 -22.69 33.30 5.13
CA GLY A 749 -22.92 34.73 5.17
C GLY A 749 -23.47 35.31 3.87
N VAL A 750 -24.80 35.47 3.81
CA VAL A 750 -25.58 36.51 3.11
C VAL A 750 -25.30 36.78 1.61
N GLY A 751 -26.35 36.62 0.79
CA GLY A 751 -26.51 37.35 -0.46
C GLY A 751 -27.10 36.53 -1.62
N THR A 752 -28.41 36.64 -1.85
CA THR A 752 -29.05 36.19 -3.10
C THR A 752 -28.48 36.95 -4.29
N ALA A 753 -27.76 36.26 -5.17
CA ALA A 753 -27.41 36.74 -6.51
C ALA A 753 -28.21 35.95 -7.57
N PRO A 754 -28.68 36.59 -8.65
CA PRO A 754 -29.72 36.05 -9.52
C PRO A 754 -29.19 34.91 -10.40
N ALA A 755 -30.04 33.91 -10.61
CA ALA A 755 -29.79 32.78 -11.50
C ALA A 755 -29.49 33.26 -12.93
N ALA A 756 -28.41 32.75 -13.51
CA ALA A 756 -28.10 32.93 -14.92
C ALA A 756 -29.15 32.20 -15.78
N PRO A 757 -29.54 32.74 -16.97
CA PRO A 757 -30.59 32.15 -17.78
C PRO A 757 -30.15 30.80 -18.36
N LEU A 758 -31.04 29.81 -18.24
CA LEU A 758 -30.93 28.51 -18.91
C LEU A 758 -30.76 28.72 -20.42
N ARG A 759 -29.75 28.09 -21.01
CA ARG A 759 -29.50 28.13 -22.45
C ARG A 759 -30.62 27.39 -23.18
N ASP A 760 -31.23 28.04 -24.19
CA ASP A 760 -32.16 27.48 -25.17
C ASP A 760 -31.48 26.40 -26.05
N GLY A 761 -31.21 25.23 -25.47
CA GLY A 761 -30.87 24.02 -26.21
C GLY A 761 -32.12 23.17 -26.45
N PRO A 762 -32.20 22.37 -27.54
CA PRO A 762 -33.34 21.50 -27.79
C PRO A 762 -33.44 20.48 -26.65
N ALA A 763 -34.41 20.68 -25.76
CA ALA A 763 -34.59 19.89 -24.57
C ALA A 763 -35.25 18.54 -24.92
N GLU A 764 -34.52 17.45 -24.71
CA GLU A 764 -34.94 16.10 -25.07
C GLU A 764 -36.24 15.68 -24.37
N PRO A 765 -37.05 14.79 -24.98
CA PRO A 765 -38.28 14.32 -24.36
C PRO A 765 -38.01 13.65 -23.01
N GLU A 766 -38.85 13.96 -22.02
CA GLU A 766 -38.74 13.34 -20.69
C GLU A 766 -39.18 11.87 -20.77
N VAL A 767 -38.33 10.96 -20.28
CA VAL A 767 -38.54 9.51 -20.38
C VAL A 767 -39.01 8.94 -19.06
N VAL A 768 -40.17 8.30 -19.06
CA VAL A 768 -40.77 7.59 -17.93
C VAL A 768 -40.52 6.09 -18.10
N TRP A 769 -39.71 5.52 -17.21
CA TRP A 769 -39.53 4.07 -17.12
C TRP A 769 -40.77 3.39 -16.53
N GLY A 770 -41.40 2.47 -17.25
CA GLY A 770 -42.64 1.81 -16.83
C GLY A 770 -42.44 0.64 -15.88
N THR A 771 -41.28 -0.03 -15.93
CA THR A 771 -41.01 -1.24 -15.13
C THR A 771 -41.02 -0.93 -13.63
N GLY A 772 -41.76 -1.74 -12.85
CA GLY A 772 -41.86 -1.59 -11.39
C GLY A 772 -42.77 -0.46 -10.90
N ARG A 773 -43.47 0.24 -11.81
CA ARG A 773 -44.43 1.32 -11.45
C ARG A 773 -45.87 0.90 -11.71
N SER A 774 -46.80 1.41 -10.89
CA SER A 774 -48.24 1.22 -11.13
C SER A 774 -48.73 2.09 -12.28
N THR A 775 -49.84 1.70 -12.91
CA THR A 775 -50.48 2.45 -13.99
C THR A 775 -50.72 3.92 -13.61
N GLU A 776 -51.25 4.18 -12.41
CA GLU A 776 -51.53 5.55 -11.95
C GLU A 776 -50.26 6.38 -11.72
N GLN A 777 -49.17 5.75 -11.24
CA GLN A 777 -47.89 6.45 -11.10
C GLN A 777 -47.34 6.90 -12.46
N VAL A 778 -47.44 6.03 -13.48
CA VAL A 778 -47.01 6.38 -14.85
C VAL A 778 -47.88 7.49 -15.43
N LEU A 779 -49.20 7.41 -15.29
CA LEU A 779 -50.12 8.47 -15.74
C LEU A 779 -49.83 9.81 -15.03
N ALA A 780 -49.58 9.80 -13.72
CA ALA A 780 -49.25 10.99 -12.96
C ALA A 780 -47.94 11.66 -13.45
N LEU A 781 -46.92 10.86 -13.75
CA LEU A 781 -45.65 11.36 -14.30
C LEU A 781 -45.85 11.95 -15.70
N VAL A 782 -46.59 11.25 -16.57
CA VAL A 782 -46.90 11.74 -17.92
C VAL A 782 -47.71 13.05 -17.88
N ARG A 783 -48.72 13.15 -17.01
CA ARG A 783 -49.48 14.38 -16.78
C ARG A 783 -48.58 15.54 -16.36
N THR A 784 -47.59 15.26 -15.50
CA THR A 784 -46.64 16.27 -15.00
C THR A 784 -45.70 16.73 -16.11
N ALA A 785 -45.06 15.79 -16.82
CA ALA A 785 -44.16 16.06 -17.94
C ALA A 785 -44.86 16.88 -19.06
N ARG A 786 -46.12 16.53 -19.38
CA ARG A 786 -46.93 17.24 -20.39
C ARG A 786 -47.37 18.63 -19.96
N ARG A 787 -47.55 18.87 -18.65
CA ARG A 787 -47.86 20.20 -18.12
C ARG A 787 -46.63 21.10 -18.14
N GLU A 788 -45.48 20.56 -17.75
CA GLU A 788 -44.23 21.31 -17.70
C GLU A 788 -43.70 21.60 -19.11
N PHE A 789 -43.93 20.67 -20.05
CA PHE A 789 -43.41 20.78 -21.41
C PHE A 789 -44.45 20.34 -22.47
N PRO A 790 -45.41 21.22 -22.81
CA PRO A 790 -46.51 20.89 -23.72
C PRO A 790 -46.08 20.67 -25.18
N ASP A 791 -44.95 21.23 -25.60
CA ASP A 791 -44.49 21.21 -26.99
C ASP A 791 -43.61 19.99 -27.33
N ARG A 792 -43.39 19.07 -26.39
CA ARG A 792 -42.57 17.86 -26.60
C ARG A 792 -43.23 16.59 -26.09
N PRO A 793 -42.98 15.42 -26.71
CA PRO A 793 -43.64 14.20 -26.28
C PRO A 793 -43.07 13.73 -24.93
N ALA A 794 -43.94 13.28 -24.03
CA ALA A 794 -43.54 12.49 -22.87
C ALA A 794 -43.44 11.03 -23.31
N VAL A 795 -42.26 10.43 -23.18
CA VAL A 795 -41.98 9.08 -23.68
C VAL A 795 -42.03 8.10 -22.53
N VAL A 796 -42.79 7.02 -22.68
CA VAL A 796 -42.88 5.92 -21.73
C VAL A 796 -42.27 4.68 -22.36
N VAL A 797 -41.31 4.06 -21.68
CA VAL A 797 -40.65 2.83 -22.15
C VAL A 797 -40.90 1.67 -21.20
N ARG A 798 -40.96 0.44 -21.74
CA ARG A 798 -41.11 -0.82 -20.98
C ARG A 798 -42.30 -0.82 -20.00
N ALA A 799 -43.44 -0.30 -20.46
CA ALA A 799 -44.69 -0.27 -19.70
C ALA A 799 -45.45 -1.60 -19.81
N SER A 800 -46.37 -1.86 -18.87
CA SER A 800 -47.32 -2.97 -19.00
C SER A 800 -48.35 -2.68 -20.09
N ALA A 801 -48.97 -3.73 -20.66
CA ALA A 801 -50.02 -3.56 -21.67
C ALA A 801 -51.21 -2.75 -21.13
N GLU A 802 -51.57 -2.95 -19.84
CA GLU A 802 -52.59 -2.17 -19.14
C GLU A 802 -52.26 -0.68 -19.12
N THR A 803 -51.01 -0.33 -18.80
CA THR A 803 -50.55 1.07 -18.78
C THR A 803 -50.57 1.71 -20.16
N LEU A 804 -50.20 0.97 -21.22
CA LEU A 804 -50.28 1.49 -22.59
C LEU A 804 -51.73 1.75 -23.03
N VAL A 805 -52.66 0.84 -22.68
CA VAL A 805 -54.09 1.03 -22.94
C VAL A 805 -54.62 2.23 -22.16
N ALA A 806 -54.20 2.43 -20.92
CA ALA A 806 -54.60 3.58 -20.11
C ALA A 806 -54.07 4.90 -20.69
N LEU A 807 -52.79 4.94 -21.11
CA LEU A 807 -52.17 6.11 -21.77
C LEU A 807 -52.84 6.46 -23.10
N ALA A 808 -53.22 5.44 -23.89
CA ALA A 808 -54.00 5.65 -25.10
C ALA A 808 -55.40 6.17 -24.79
N SER A 809 -56.09 5.59 -23.80
CA SER A 809 -57.45 5.98 -23.43
C SER A 809 -57.55 7.40 -22.85
N GLU A 810 -56.53 7.86 -22.10
CA GLU A 810 -56.54 9.18 -21.47
C GLU A 810 -56.19 10.32 -22.45
N HIS A 811 -55.38 10.05 -23.48
CA HIS A 811 -54.79 11.08 -24.33
C HIS A 811 -55.04 10.91 -25.84
N ASP A 812 -55.81 9.87 -26.22
CA ASP A 812 -56.34 9.34 -27.51
C ASP A 812 -55.85 9.98 -28.83
N ALA A 813 -55.87 11.30 -28.99
CA ALA A 813 -55.44 11.99 -30.22
C ALA A 813 -53.93 12.26 -30.31
N TYR A 814 -53.17 12.16 -29.21
CA TYR A 814 -51.74 12.52 -29.15
C TYR A 814 -50.84 11.40 -28.65
N THR A 815 -51.35 10.17 -28.50
CA THR A 815 -50.56 9.03 -28.03
C THR A 815 -50.15 8.13 -29.19
N THR A 816 -48.85 8.06 -29.45
CA THR A 816 -48.27 7.04 -30.34
C THR A 816 -47.84 5.85 -29.52
N VAL A 817 -48.47 4.69 -29.73
CA VAL A 817 -48.12 3.44 -29.02
C VAL A 817 -47.42 2.48 -29.98
N ASP A 818 -46.37 1.82 -29.50
CA ASP A 818 -45.76 0.67 -30.16
C ASP A 818 -45.81 -0.53 -29.21
N ALA A 819 -46.71 -1.46 -29.52
CA ALA A 819 -46.95 -2.65 -28.72
C ALA A 819 -45.77 -3.64 -28.74
N ALA A 820 -44.94 -3.63 -29.80
CA ALA A 820 -43.76 -4.49 -29.86
C ALA A 820 -42.62 -3.93 -29.00
N ALA A 821 -42.54 -2.60 -28.88
CA ALA A 821 -41.60 -1.90 -28.00
C ALA A 821 -42.08 -1.79 -26.54
N MET A 822 -43.33 -2.19 -26.25
CA MET A 822 -44.01 -1.91 -24.98
C MET A 822 -43.85 -0.45 -24.53
N SER A 823 -43.98 0.47 -25.49
CA SER A 823 -43.64 1.89 -25.32
C SER A 823 -44.71 2.81 -25.91
N ALA A 824 -44.82 4.02 -25.37
CA ALA A 824 -45.75 5.05 -25.83
C ALA A 824 -45.11 6.44 -25.80
N ALA A 825 -45.54 7.33 -26.68
CA ALA A 825 -45.16 8.74 -26.68
C ALA A 825 -46.43 9.56 -26.69
N VAL A 826 -46.61 10.37 -25.66
CA VAL A 826 -47.79 11.22 -25.47
C VAL A 826 -47.38 12.65 -25.81
N GLY A 827 -47.99 13.27 -26.82
CA GLY A 827 -47.69 14.64 -27.26
C GLY A 827 -47.20 14.74 -28.71
N PRO A 828 -46.91 15.96 -29.19
CA PRO A 828 -46.48 16.18 -30.57
C PRO A 828 -45.11 15.57 -30.82
N LEU A 829 -44.96 14.81 -31.91
CA LEU A 829 -43.67 14.28 -32.34
C LEU A 829 -42.94 15.31 -33.21
N PRO A 830 -41.59 15.40 -33.11
CA PRO A 830 -40.79 16.28 -33.94
C PRO A 830 -40.79 15.84 -35.42
N GLU A 831 -40.59 16.80 -36.34
CA GLU A 831 -40.43 16.49 -37.76
C GLU A 831 -39.18 15.60 -37.99
N PRO A 832 -39.29 14.53 -38.81
CA PRO A 832 -38.19 13.62 -39.02
C PRO A 832 -37.06 14.26 -39.85
N ALA A 833 -35.83 14.18 -39.34
CA ALA A 833 -34.63 14.62 -40.04
C ALA A 833 -33.54 13.55 -39.95
N GLY A 834 -33.04 13.10 -41.11
CA GLY A 834 -32.10 11.98 -41.19
C GLY A 834 -32.78 10.61 -41.12
N ARG A 835 -32.06 9.58 -41.54
CA ARG A 835 -32.59 8.22 -41.71
C ARG A 835 -31.72 7.19 -40.99
N ILE A 836 -32.35 6.27 -40.25
CA ILE A 836 -31.67 5.21 -39.50
C ILE A 836 -32.14 3.85 -39.98
N GLY A 837 -31.20 2.93 -40.18
CA GLY A 837 -31.51 1.52 -40.38
C GLY A 837 -31.44 0.75 -39.06
N VAL A 838 -32.49 0.03 -38.67
CA VAL A 838 -32.46 -0.91 -37.53
C VAL A 838 -32.43 -2.33 -38.06
N LEU A 839 -31.31 -3.01 -37.86
CA LEU A 839 -31.03 -4.36 -38.31
C LEU A 839 -31.16 -5.34 -37.15
N ARG A 840 -32.00 -6.37 -37.32
CA ARG A 840 -32.13 -7.45 -36.33
C ARG A 840 -31.51 -8.73 -36.89
N GLY A 841 -30.55 -9.30 -36.17
CA GLY A 841 -29.98 -10.62 -36.47
C GLY A 841 -30.97 -11.76 -36.23
N VAL A 842 -30.69 -12.94 -36.77
CA VAL A 842 -31.50 -14.14 -36.52
C VAL A 842 -31.45 -14.53 -35.03
N GLY A 843 -32.63 -14.82 -34.48
CA GLY A 843 -32.79 -15.03 -33.04
C GLY A 843 -32.58 -13.78 -32.19
N GLY A 844 -32.43 -12.59 -32.78
CA GLY A 844 -32.35 -11.33 -32.04
C GLY A 844 -33.68 -10.87 -31.48
N ASP A 845 -33.63 -10.15 -30.35
CA ASP A 845 -34.80 -9.70 -29.62
C ASP A 845 -35.62 -8.69 -30.45
N ARG A 846 -36.83 -9.12 -30.83
CA ARG A 846 -37.78 -8.31 -31.59
C ARG A 846 -38.21 -7.07 -30.82
N SER A 847 -38.31 -7.17 -29.49
CA SER A 847 -38.75 -6.09 -28.61
C SER A 847 -37.67 -5.02 -28.47
N VAL A 848 -36.40 -5.40 -28.33
CA VAL A 848 -35.26 -4.47 -28.30
C VAL A 848 -35.12 -3.73 -29.63
N ALA A 849 -35.25 -4.44 -30.76
CA ALA A 849 -35.27 -3.81 -32.08
C ALA A 849 -36.49 -2.89 -32.28
N ALA A 850 -37.64 -3.21 -31.70
CA ALA A 850 -38.81 -2.34 -31.70
C ALA A 850 -38.58 -1.10 -30.82
N GLU A 851 -37.97 -1.26 -29.66
CA GLU A 851 -37.62 -0.17 -28.73
C GLU A 851 -36.66 0.82 -29.39
N ALA A 852 -35.61 0.34 -30.06
CA ALA A 852 -34.69 1.19 -30.80
C ALA A 852 -35.35 1.95 -31.95
N ALA A 853 -36.18 1.26 -32.73
CA ALA A 853 -36.92 1.89 -33.83
C ALA A 853 -37.93 2.92 -33.31
N PHE A 854 -38.61 2.62 -32.21
CA PHE A 854 -39.55 3.54 -31.57
C PHE A 854 -38.85 4.79 -31.04
N ALA A 855 -37.76 4.61 -30.28
CA ALA A 855 -36.96 5.69 -29.72
C ALA A 855 -36.41 6.64 -30.80
N ALA A 856 -35.90 6.09 -31.90
CA ALA A 856 -35.42 6.88 -33.03
C ALA A 856 -36.56 7.69 -33.69
N ARG A 857 -37.73 7.09 -33.93
CA ARG A 857 -38.90 7.78 -34.51
C ARG A 857 -39.39 8.93 -33.64
N VAL A 858 -39.57 8.71 -32.34
CA VAL A 858 -40.09 9.75 -31.42
C VAL A 858 -39.05 10.86 -31.18
N THR A 859 -37.78 10.57 -31.46
CA THR A 859 -36.69 11.55 -31.45
C THR A 859 -36.61 12.34 -32.77
N GLY A 860 -37.43 12.02 -33.78
CA GLY A 860 -37.52 12.79 -35.03
C GLY A 860 -36.53 12.33 -36.09
N THR A 861 -36.50 11.03 -36.37
CA THR A 861 -35.77 10.46 -37.51
C THR A 861 -36.65 9.48 -38.27
N GLU A 862 -36.43 9.34 -39.57
CA GLU A 862 -37.05 8.26 -40.34
C GLU A 862 -36.33 6.95 -40.02
N VAL A 863 -37.09 5.87 -39.81
CA VAL A 863 -36.52 4.56 -39.44
C VAL A 863 -36.93 3.51 -40.45
N VAL A 864 -35.93 2.83 -41.02
CA VAL A 864 -36.11 1.64 -41.86
C VAL A 864 -35.70 0.43 -41.02
N ARG A 865 -36.64 -0.49 -40.81
CA ARG A 865 -36.36 -1.73 -40.05
C ARG A 865 -36.18 -2.90 -41.01
N VAL A 866 -35.10 -3.65 -40.82
CA VAL A 866 -34.84 -4.91 -41.54
C VAL A 866 -34.69 -6.02 -40.52
N ASP A 867 -35.61 -6.98 -40.57
CA ASP A 867 -35.66 -8.13 -39.67
C ASP A 867 -35.02 -9.36 -40.34
N ASP A 868 -34.28 -10.17 -39.56
CA ASP A 868 -33.62 -11.43 -39.98
C ASP A 868 -32.53 -11.27 -41.06
N VAL A 869 -31.50 -10.51 -40.73
CA VAL A 869 -30.38 -10.20 -41.63
C VAL A 869 -29.40 -11.38 -41.82
N SER A 870 -29.45 -12.42 -40.97
CA SER A 870 -28.55 -13.58 -40.98
C SER A 870 -29.26 -14.93 -41.19
N GLY A 871 -29.90 -15.13 -42.34
CA GLY A 871 -30.58 -16.40 -42.67
C GLY A 871 -29.61 -17.53 -43.04
N GLY A 872 -29.72 -18.67 -42.34
CA GLY A 872 -28.95 -19.90 -42.61
C GLY A 872 -28.94 -20.31 -44.09
N ARG A 873 -27.76 -20.73 -44.57
CA ARG A 873 -27.48 -21.19 -45.95
C ARG A 873 -27.65 -20.16 -47.08
N ARG A 874 -27.44 -18.86 -46.83
CA ARG A 874 -27.09 -17.91 -47.91
C ARG A 874 -25.62 -17.52 -47.77
N THR A 875 -24.81 -17.99 -48.71
CA THR A 875 -23.41 -17.60 -48.91
C THR A 875 -23.34 -16.23 -49.59
N GLY A 876 -23.85 -15.19 -48.93
CA GLY A 876 -23.86 -13.82 -49.44
C GLY A 876 -23.89 -12.79 -48.31
N ALA A 877 -23.29 -11.62 -48.55
CA ALA A 877 -23.26 -10.50 -47.61
C ALA A 877 -24.68 -10.02 -47.24
N PRO A 878 -24.90 -9.51 -46.01
CA PRO A 878 -26.19 -8.96 -45.60
C PRO A 878 -26.61 -7.79 -46.49
N GLU A 879 -27.87 -7.78 -46.96
CA GLU A 879 -28.44 -6.65 -47.70
C GLU A 879 -28.70 -5.49 -46.73
N LEU A 880 -27.84 -4.47 -46.79
CA LEU A 880 -27.97 -3.26 -45.99
C LEU A 880 -28.98 -2.29 -46.63
N PRO A 881 -29.81 -1.59 -45.84
CA PRO A 881 -30.70 -0.56 -46.37
C PRO A 881 -29.89 0.57 -46.99
N GLY A 882 -30.16 0.88 -48.26
CA GLY A 882 -29.54 2.02 -48.95
C GLY A 882 -30.04 3.36 -48.41
N ASP A 883 -29.16 4.36 -48.39
CA ASP A 883 -29.44 5.75 -47.97
C ASP A 883 -29.83 5.89 -46.47
N VAL A 884 -28.94 5.47 -45.57
CA VAL A 884 -29.07 5.67 -44.10
C VAL A 884 -27.88 6.44 -43.54
N ASP A 885 -28.13 7.28 -42.55
CA ASP A 885 -27.14 8.11 -41.86
C ASP A 885 -26.50 7.40 -40.65
N CYS A 886 -27.16 6.39 -40.09
CA CYS A 886 -26.65 5.55 -38.99
C CYS A 886 -27.35 4.17 -39.00
N LEU A 887 -26.64 3.12 -38.58
CA LEU A 887 -27.19 1.77 -38.43
C LEU A 887 -27.25 1.37 -36.95
N VAL A 888 -28.37 0.80 -36.52
CA VAL A 888 -28.49 0.12 -35.23
C VAL A 888 -28.53 -1.38 -35.49
N VAL A 889 -27.59 -2.15 -34.95
CA VAL A 889 -27.52 -3.60 -35.14
C VAL A 889 -27.86 -4.28 -33.82
N VAL A 890 -29.03 -4.91 -33.76
CA VAL A 890 -29.47 -5.70 -32.62
C VAL A 890 -28.89 -7.11 -32.76
N ALA A 891 -27.80 -7.33 -32.03
CA ALA A 891 -27.01 -8.54 -32.00
C ALA A 891 -27.72 -9.59 -31.13
N GLY A 892 -28.40 -10.52 -31.82
CA GLY A 892 -29.10 -11.66 -31.23
C GLY A 892 -28.17 -12.80 -30.85
N THR A 893 -28.52 -14.01 -31.29
CA THR A 893 -27.67 -15.21 -31.15
C THR A 893 -26.34 -15.12 -31.89
N ASP A 894 -26.22 -14.22 -32.87
CA ASP A 894 -25.00 -13.93 -33.62
C ASP A 894 -24.46 -12.54 -33.25
N ALA A 895 -23.58 -12.51 -32.25
CA ALA A 895 -22.96 -11.27 -31.77
C ALA A 895 -21.84 -10.76 -32.69
N SER A 896 -21.36 -11.58 -33.63
CA SER A 896 -20.37 -11.18 -34.64
C SER A 896 -20.96 -10.29 -35.74
N LEU A 897 -22.30 -10.29 -35.87
CA LEU A 897 -23.03 -9.55 -36.89
C LEU A 897 -22.70 -8.04 -36.89
N ALA A 898 -22.56 -7.42 -35.73
CA ALA A 898 -22.24 -5.99 -35.64
C ALA A 898 -20.84 -5.67 -36.20
N GLY A 899 -19.86 -6.53 -35.90
CA GLY A 899 -18.50 -6.41 -36.44
C GLY A 899 -18.47 -6.63 -37.95
N LEU A 900 -19.20 -7.64 -38.45
CA LEU A 900 -19.35 -7.92 -39.87
C LEU A 900 -20.02 -6.76 -40.62
N VAL A 901 -21.12 -6.21 -40.10
CA VAL A 901 -21.80 -5.06 -40.69
C VAL A 901 -20.87 -3.84 -40.70
N GLY A 902 -20.10 -3.59 -39.63
CA GLY A 902 -19.13 -2.51 -39.57
C GLY A 902 -18.05 -2.56 -40.65
N VAL A 903 -17.61 -3.76 -41.06
CA VAL A 903 -16.65 -3.92 -42.17
C VAL A 903 -17.29 -3.66 -43.55
N LEU A 904 -18.61 -3.80 -43.66
CA LEU A 904 -19.35 -3.74 -44.94
C LEU A 904 -19.98 -2.36 -45.21
N THR A 905 -19.81 -1.39 -44.32
CA THR A 905 -20.47 -0.08 -44.41
C THR A 905 -19.56 1.06 -43.97
N ASP A 906 -19.71 2.23 -44.60
CA ASP A 906 -19.02 3.47 -44.22
C ASP A 906 -19.85 4.32 -43.22
N VAL A 907 -21.02 3.81 -42.83
CA VAL A 907 -21.97 4.49 -41.95
C VAL A 907 -21.76 4.04 -40.49
N PRO A 908 -21.81 4.94 -39.48
CA PRO A 908 -21.63 4.54 -38.08
C PRO A 908 -22.63 3.48 -37.63
N VAL A 909 -22.13 2.48 -36.90
CA VAL A 909 -22.92 1.36 -36.39
C VAL A 909 -23.06 1.45 -34.87
N VAL A 910 -24.28 1.37 -34.36
CA VAL A 910 -24.61 1.24 -32.95
C VAL A 910 -25.06 -0.19 -32.69
N ALA A 911 -24.20 -0.98 -32.07
CA ALA A 911 -24.46 -2.37 -31.74
C ALA A 911 -25.21 -2.48 -30.41
N VAL A 912 -26.29 -3.25 -30.39
CA VAL A 912 -27.09 -3.52 -29.20
C VAL A 912 -26.97 -5.01 -28.89
N PRO A 913 -26.16 -5.41 -27.90
CA PRO A 913 -26.14 -6.79 -27.46
C PRO A 913 -27.47 -7.13 -26.80
N THR A 914 -27.95 -8.37 -26.98
CA THR A 914 -29.22 -8.81 -26.38
C THR A 914 -29.02 -9.96 -25.39
N SER A 915 -29.84 -10.01 -24.35
CA SER A 915 -29.85 -11.11 -23.37
C SER A 915 -30.40 -12.42 -23.93
N THR A 916 -31.15 -12.35 -25.02
CA THR A 916 -31.74 -13.51 -25.73
C THR A 916 -30.75 -14.30 -26.60
N GLY A 917 -29.43 -14.09 -26.42
CA GLY A 917 -28.34 -14.74 -27.18
C GLY A 917 -28.23 -16.26 -26.99
N GLN A 918 -27.15 -16.87 -27.50
CA GLN A 918 -26.97 -18.34 -27.41
C GLN A 918 -27.07 -18.84 -25.95
N PRO A 919 -27.61 -20.06 -25.71
CA PRO A 919 -27.64 -20.67 -24.39
C PRO A 919 -26.23 -20.70 -23.78
N GLY A 920 -26.04 -20.12 -22.59
CA GLY A 920 -24.74 -19.98 -21.92
C GLY A 920 -24.07 -18.59 -22.05
N SER A 921 -24.72 -17.61 -22.67
CA SER A 921 -24.17 -16.25 -22.86
C SER A 921 -24.34 -15.26 -21.69
N PHE A 922 -24.63 -15.74 -20.46
CA PHE A 922 -24.79 -14.94 -19.22
C PHE A 922 -25.61 -13.65 -19.42
N GLY A 923 -26.90 -13.79 -19.75
CA GLY A 923 -27.79 -12.64 -19.90
C GLY A 923 -27.35 -11.59 -20.95
N GLY A 924 -26.61 -11.99 -22.00
CA GLY A 924 -26.14 -11.10 -23.08
C GLY A 924 -24.72 -10.56 -22.91
N PHE A 925 -24.03 -10.90 -21.81
CA PHE A 925 -22.66 -10.49 -21.55
C PHE A 925 -21.67 -11.07 -22.60
N GLY A 926 -21.88 -12.32 -23.03
CA GLY A 926 -21.10 -12.90 -24.13
C GLY A 926 -21.26 -12.13 -25.45
N ALA A 927 -22.47 -11.63 -25.73
CA ALA A 927 -22.71 -10.80 -26.91
C ALA A 927 -22.02 -9.44 -26.77
N LEU A 928 -22.08 -8.80 -25.60
CA LEU A 928 -21.38 -7.55 -25.30
C LEU A 928 -19.86 -7.70 -25.51
N LEU A 929 -19.23 -8.71 -24.92
CA LEU A 929 -17.79 -8.95 -25.08
C LEU A 929 -17.41 -9.25 -26.53
N THR A 930 -18.23 -10.01 -27.26
CA THR A 930 -17.99 -10.30 -28.68
C THR A 930 -17.99 -9.01 -29.51
N VAL A 931 -18.92 -8.10 -29.25
CA VAL A 931 -19.00 -6.82 -29.97
C VAL A 931 -17.84 -5.89 -29.54
N LEU A 932 -17.51 -5.82 -28.24
CA LEU A 932 -16.40 -5.00 -27.73
C LEU A 932 -15.03 -5.46 -28.23
N ASN A 933 -14.83 -6.77 -28.36
CA ASN A 933 -13.60 -7.35 -28.92
C ASN A 933 -13.58 -7.36 -30.45
N SER A 934 -14.66 -6.93 -31.12
CA SER A 934 -14.61 -6.79 -32.57
C SER A 934 -13.69 -5.61 -32.91
N ALA A 935 -12.59 -5.88 -33.60
CA ALA A 935 -11.65 -4.85 -34.06
C ALA A 935 -12.21 -3.99 -35.22
N SER A 936 -13.53 -3.91 -35.35
CA SER A 936 -14.21 -3.26 -36.47
C SER A 936 -14.33 -1.75 -36.21
N PRO A 937 -13.69 -0.89 -37.03
CA PRO A 937 -13.77 0.55 -36.85
C PRO A 937 -15.20 1.05 -37.11
N GLY A 938 -15.64 2.08 -36.37
CA GLY A 938 -16.96 2.70 -36.58
C GLY A 938 -18.13 2.00 -35.90
N VAL A 939 -17.88 0.97 -35.08
CA VAL A 939 -18.89 0.31 -34.23
C VAL A 939 -18.82 0.87 -32.80
N VAL A 940 -19.96 1.35 -32.30
CA VAL A 940 -20.16 1.77 -30.90
C VAL A 940 -21.16 0.82 -30.25
N VAL A 941 -20.94 0.45 -29.00
CA VAL A 941 -21.76 -0.56 -28.31
C VAL A 941 -22.67 0.12 -27.29
N SER A 942 -23.94 -0.27 -27.27
CA SER A 942 -24.91 0.12 -26.25
C SER A 942 -24.95 -0.90 -25.10
N ASN A 943 -25.69 -0.58 -24.04
CA ASN A 943 -25.94 -1.51 -22.96
C ASN A 943 -26.77 -2.71 -23.46
N ILE A 944 -26.70 -3.82 -22.71
CA ILE A 944 -27.46 -5.03 -23.02
C ILE A 944 -28.95 -4.72 -22.98
N ASP A 945 -29.65 -5.15 -24.02
CA ASP A 945 -31.08 -4.92 -24.26
C ASP A 945 -31.50 -3.44 -24.29
N ASP A 946 -30.56 -2.48 -24.38
CA ASP A 946 -30.90 -1.05 -24.34
C ASP A 946 -31.18 -0.51 -25.75
N GLY A 947 -32.32 -0.94 -26.30
CA GLY A 947 -32.79 -0.44 -27.59
C GLY A 947 -33.04 1.07 -27.55
N HIS A 948 -33.54 1.60 -26.43
CA HIS A 948 -33.87 3.01 -26.29
C HIS A 948 -32.65 3.91 -26.46
N ALA A 949 -31.58 3.68 -25.68
CA ALA A 949 -30.37 4.49 -25.76
C ALA A 949 -29.72 4.38 -27.14
N ALA A 950 -29.69 3.18 -27.72
CA ALA A 950 -29.16 2.96 -29.06
C ALA A 950 -29.92 3.75 -30.13
N GLY A 951 -31.26 3.73 -30.07
CA GLY A 951 -32.13 4.48 -30.99
C GLY A 951 -31.97 6.00 -30.85
N VAL A 952 -31.89 6.52 -29.62
CA VAL A 952 -31.66 7.95 -29.35
C VAL A 952 -30.28 8.37 -29.85
N PHE A 953 -29.24 7.57 -29.58
CA PHE A 953 -27.88 7.88 -29.99
C PHE A 953 -27.74 7.90 -31.52
N ALA A 954 -28.27 6.88 -32.20
CA ALA A 954 -28.35 6.85 -33.66
C ALA A 954 -29.12 8.07 -34.21
N ALA A 955 -30.21 8.49 -33.54
CA ALA A 955 -30.98 9.67 -33.93
C ALA A 955 -30.26 11.00 -33.74
N ARG A 956 -29.34 11.09 -32.79
CA ARG A 956 -28.46 12.25 -32.67
C ARG A 956 -27.42 12.28 -33.79
N ILE A 957 -26.88 11.13 -34.19
CA ILE A 957 -25.93 11.02 -35.31
C ILE A 957 -26.61 11.45 -36.61
N ALA A 958 -27.76 10.85 -36.94
CA ALA A 958 -28.50 11.12 -38.18
C ALA A 958 -28.99 12.57 -38.30
N ARG A 959 -29.40 13.20 -37.20
CA ARG A 959 -29.82 14.61 -37.21
C ARG A 959 -28.63 15.57 -37.32
N ARG A 960 -27.45 15.19 -36.83
CA ARG A 960 -26.23 16.00 -36.97
C ARG A 960 -25.65 15.90 -38.38
N SER A 961 -25.67 14.72 -39.01
CA SER A 961 -25.17 14.54 -40.39
C SER A 961 -25.94 15.40 -41.40
N ARG A 962 -27.22 15.70 -41.14
CA ARG A 962 -28.10 16.50 -42.02
C ARG A 962 -28.18 18.00 -41.66
N ARG A 963 -27.56 18.42 -40.54
CA ARG A 963 -27.50 19.84 -40.09
C ARG A 963 -26.20 20.54 -40.50
N GLY A 964 -25.19 19.79 -40.97
CA GLY A 964 -24.04 20.31 -41.71
C GLY A 964 -24.31 20.24 -43.20
#